data_AF-A0A434SQ60-F1
#
_entry.id   AF-A0A434SQ60-F1
#
_cell.length_a   1.000
_cell.length_b   1.000
_cell.length_c   1.000
_cell.angle_alpha   90.00
_cell.angle_beta   90.00
_cell.angle_gamma   90.00
#
_symmetry.space_group_name_H-M   'P 1'
#
loop_
_entity.id
_entity.type
_entity.pdbx_description
1 polymer ?
#
loop_
_entity_poly.entity_id
_entity_poly.type
_entity_poly.pdbx_seq_one_letter_code
_entity_poly.pdbx_strand_id
1 'polypeptide(L)'
;IANYRQRVGRAGRARQPIALGLTICKDRPLDRLAFADPGAFLAREAPAPVVSLESPTIARRHAHALLLARFLATQGAELHKLTNGAFFGLGLSAEVLNNLPWRRFLAWLDAAAAGLKTMTSDLEEVLRGTPVRPDPDLFEGVRDTIERIQSDLSAEWDALRGDEPDAETSVVSKARDFQRRRLQGNYLLGELAGRGFLPSYGFPSDVVSFVTETGVERHKREDSGENRFSSRGYPSRQRDIAIFEYAPGRSLVVDGVVRESAGVTLNWKRPADKAGVREVQSLRQMRHCQSCGALLSAPSAVSPGACPDCGSSDFKIMRFLAPAGFAVDARYEVHDDPSDTGTSMLVDPWVSARTLAWRALPDPNVGRLRTGSDGLVFWFNPGPHGHGFEVCLHCGRAEAEHQADGAGSLAGHRPLRGGPRAADERTCTGAPEINPYAVARHLRLGHEIRTDVCEIQLYDCASREVALTVALAIREAAARRLGVDADEMGFAAPPAIHPAGQRNWTAAVFDRASGGAGFSATIARDPIGILNEARDLLDCSKLGRCGDPDAVFACPRCVLSVDSQHAVEGTDRRAAHSLLTAIGRSLDLPKRFRLFGPATEYESAPLPQALSDRLGDDASNTLVVFMSGPPAEWELETWQMAPVLERWGARGRGVQIAVDASALTATDAVTRRNVVLWAQRARVDIVARNEVDNDAWLAGVVSTRGLTAWASSSASAKAVGIGWGSVSDAPVVRGATALAAPRERLDVSALLSAGGSEAIFEIADELDGPAAGFGARLRALLRARSTELAQVFAAPCLEIRYSDKYLFNPLSIRLLTEVVAAFSDYDTNVKVQTLAAKTGGGARTGPWLHRDWADLVTRTAVMEQSLVEVVPKVQVSQVQSAPHRRRLEFRTPRGSGTIFFDQGMGSWRVTDEHHDHASSISEQVTSLKRPFSVLNGLDGTFLAVRLD
;
A
#
# COMPACT_ATOMS: atom_id res chain seq x y z
N ILE A 1 -0.14 -36.51 -2.34
CA ILE A 1 -0.56 -37.94 -2.18
C ILE A 1 -1.98 -38.10 -1.63
N ALA A 2 -2.44 -37.30 -0.66
CA ALA A 2 -3.77 -37.44 -0.04
C ALA A 2 -4.94 -37.44 -1.06
N ASN A 3 -4.98 -36.46 -1.98
CA ASN A 3 -5.98 -36.37 -3.05
C ASN A 3 -5.97 -37.61 -3.96
N TYR A 4 -4.77 -38.09 -4.33
CA TYR A 4 -4.60 -39.31 -5.13
C TYR A 4 -5.20 -40.54 -4.42
N ARG A 5 -4.81 -40.79 -3.15
CA ARG A 5 -5.36 -41.90 -2.34
C ARG A 5 -6.88 -41.79 -2.19
N GLN A 6 -7.41 -40.59 -2.00
CA GLN A 6 -8.85 -40.36 -1.90
C GLN A 6 -9.57 -40.71 -3.22
N ARG A 7 -9.02 -40.31 -4.37
CA ARG A 7 -9.61 -40.58 -5.69
C ARG A 7 -9.56 -42.06 -6.05
N VAL A 8 -8.41 -42.71 -5.88
CA VAL A 8 -8.26 -44.16 -6.14
C VAL A 8 -9.10 -44.97 -5.15
N GLY A 9 -9.14 -44.57 -3.87
CA GLY A 9 -9.94 -45.23 -2.84
C GLY A 9 -11.46 -45.18 -3.08
N ARG A 10 -11.98 -44.21 -3.86
CA ARG A 10 -13.40 -44.19 -4.25
C ARG A 10 -13.78 -45.37 -5.14
N ALA A 11 -12.85 -45.88 -5.97
CA ALA A 11 -13.11 -47.03 -6.83
C ALA A 11 -13.43 -48.30 -6.01
N GLY A 12 -12.77 -48.47 -4.86
CA GLY A 12 -13.02 -49.61 -3.97
C GLY A 12 -14.31 -49.53 -3.14
N ARG A 13 -14.96 -48.36 -3.03
CA ARG A 13 -16.19 -48.18 -2.23
C ARG A 13 -17.45 -48.72 -2.90
N ALA A 14 -17.40 -49.02 -4.20
CA ALA A 14 -18.56 -49.37 -5.00
C ALA A 14 -19.10 -50.80 -4.79
N ARG A 15 -18.60 -51.57 -3.80
CA ARG A 15 -18.90 -53.03 -3.62
C ARG A 15 -18.74 -53.85 -4.91
N GLN A 16 -17.96 -53.36 -5.87
CA GLN A 16 -17.64 -54.11 -7.08
C GLN A 16 -16.58 -55.16 -6.75
N PRO A 17 -16.66 -56.36 -7.34
CA PRO A 17 -15.71 -57.46 -7.06
C PRO A 17 -14.27 -57.13 -7.48
N ILE A 18 -14.08 -56.15 -8.36
CA ILE A 18 -12.76 -55.69 -8.83
C ILE A 18 -12.78 -54.16 -8.88
N ALA A 19 -11.71 -53.52 -8.37
CA ALA A 19 -11.48 -52.08 -8.52
C ALA A 19 -10.14 -51.87 -9.24
N LEU A 20 -10.18 -51.24 -10.41
CA LEU A 20 -8.99 -50.88 -11.19
C LEU A 20 -8.74 -49.37 -11.09
N GLY A 21 -7.52 -48.99 -10.69
CA GLY A 21 -7.07 -47.60 -10.71
C GLY A 21 -5.99 -47.40 -11.77
N LEU A 22 -6.29 -46.66 -12.83
CA LEU A 22 -5.30 -46.24 -13.83
C LEU A 22 -4.76 -44.86 -13.46
N THR A 23 -3.43 -44.73 -13.36
CA THR A 23 -2.76 -43.45 -13.12
C THR A 23 -2.01 -43.04 -14.37
N ILE A 24 -2.34 -41.88 -14.92
CA ILE A 24 -1.66 -41.31 -16.08
C ILE A 24 -0.89 -40.07 -15.60
N CYS A 25 0.42 -40.08 -15.82
CA CYS A 25 1.33 -39.00 -15.46
C CYS A 25 1.54 -38.10 -16.68
N LYS A 26 1.50 -36.77 -16.50
CA LYS A 26 1.96 -35.86 -17.54
C LYS A 26 3.47 -35.77 -17.48
N ASP A 27 4.07 -35.18 -18.51
CA ASP A 27 5.52 -34.97 -18.56
C ASP A 27 5.99 -33.79 -17.69
N ARG A 28 5.57 -33.76 -16.42
CA ARG A 28 5.86 -32.71 -15.45
C ARG A 28 6.90 -33.19 -14.43
N PRO A 29 7.73 -32.31 -13.85
CA PRO A 29 8.78 -32.71 -12.91
C PRO A 29 8.30 -33.57 -11.73
N LEU A 30 7.19 -33.20 -11.08
CA LEU A 30 6.65 -33.95 -9.95
C LEU A 30 6.07 -35.29 -10.39
N ASP A 31 5.42 -35.32 -11.56
CA ASP A 31 4.82 -36.51 -12.14
C ASP A 31 5.91 -37.52 -12.56
N ARG A 32 7.00 -37.05 -13.18
CA ARG A 32 8.20 -37.86 -13.46
C ARG A 32 8.81 -38.44 -12.19
N LEU A 33 8.92 -37.63 -11.12
CA LEU A 33 9.43 -38.11 -9.84
C LEU A 33 8.53 -39.20 -9.24
N ALA A 34 7.21 -39.04 -9.32
CA ALA A 34 6.26 -40.04 -8.83
C ALA A 34 6.28 -41.31 -9.69
N PHE A 35 6.47 -41.17 -11.01
CA PHE A 35 6.54 -42.30 -11.94
C PHE A 35 7.85 -43.08 -11.86
N ALA A 36 8.97 -42.40 -11.59
CA ALA A 36 10.29 -43.02 -11.44
C ALA A 36 10.36 -43.97 -10.24
N ASP A 37 9.63 -43.67 -9.16
CA ASP A 37 9.49 -44.55 -7.99
C ASP A 37 8.05 -44.48 -7.42
N PRO A 38 7.11 -45.22 -8.02
CA PRO A 38 5.73 -45.23 -7.57
C PRO A 38 5.59 -45.80 -6.16
N GLY A 39 6.46 -46.75 -5.77
CA GLY A 39 6.48 -47.35 -4.44
C GLY A 39 6.77 -46.31 -3.37
N ALA A 40 7.82 -45.52 -3.54
CA ALA A 40 8.13 -44.42 -2.62
C ALA A 40 7.03 -43.36 -2.61
N PHE A 41 6.44 -42.99 -3.77
CA PHE A 41 5.32 -42.04 -3.81
C PHE A 41 4.09 -42.54 -3.04
N LEU A 42 3.73 -43.82 -3.22
CA LEU A 42 2.62 -44.46 -2.52
C LEU A 42 2.91 -44.66 -1.02
N ALA A 43 4.17 -44.83 -0.62
CA ALA A 43 4.59 -44.96 0.77
C ALA A 43 4.65 -43.60 1.51
N ARG A 44 4.62 -42.46 0.81
CA ARG A 44 4.65 -41.13 1.46
C ARG A 44 3.51 -40.99 2.47
N GLU A 45 3.86 -40.53 3.66
CA GLU A 45 2.87 -40.14 4.65
C GLU A 45 2.30 -38.76 4.26
N ALA A 46 0.97 -38.64 4.36
CA ALA A 46 0.36 -37.33 4.29
C ALA A 46 0.57 -36.67 5.66
N PRO A 47 1.24 -35.51 5.76
CA PRO A 47 1.37 -34.83 7.03
C PRO A 47 -0.03 -34.55 7.59
N ALA A 48 -0.19 -34.70 8.91
CA ALA A 48 -1.44 -34.34 9.56
C ALA A 48 -1.68 -32.83 9.36
N PRO A 49 -2.89 -32.41 8.95
CA PRO A 49 -3.17 -30.99 8.84
C PRO A 49 -3.03 -30.34 10.22
N VAL A 50 -2.21 -29.31 10.31
CA VAL A 50 -2.02 -28.52 11.54
C VAL A 50 -2.92 -27.29 11.44
N VAL A 51 -3.72 -27.06 12.48
CA VAL A 51 -4.45 -25.80 12.64
C VAL A 51 -3.61 -24.92 13.54
N SER A 52 -3.05 -23.84 12.99
CA SER A 52 -2.29 -22.85 13.74
C SER A 52 -3.19 -21.70 14.16
N LEU A 53 -3.17 -21.36 15.46
CA LEU A 53 -3.82 -20.16 16.00
C LEU A 53 -2.85 -18.98 16.13
N GLU A 54 -1.64 -19.12 15.60
CA GLU A 54 -0.54 -18.15 15.75
C GLU A 54 -0.62 -16.95 14.81
N SER A 55 -1.62 -16.89 13.91
CA SER A 55 -1.78 -15.75 12.99
C SER A 55 -2.53 -14.59 13.67
N PRO A 56 -1.84 -13.49 14.05
CA PRO A 56 -2.52 -12.32 14.58
C PRO A 56 -3.40 -11.64 13.53
N THR A 57 -3.05 -11.73 12.24
CA THR A 57 -3.80 -11.13 11.13
C THR A 57 -5.20 -11.75 11.04
N ILE A 58 -5.30 -13.08 11.09
CA ILE A 58 -6.58 -13.79 11.03
C ILE A 58 -7.41 -13.49 12.29
N ALA A 59 -6.79 -13.58 13.48
CA ALA A 59 -7.46 -13.34 14.74
C ALA A 59 -8.05 -11.91 14.84
N ARG A 60 -7.29 -10.87 14.43
CA ARG A 60 -7.79 -9.48 14.39
C ARG A 60 -9.01 -9.33 13.48
N ARG A 61 -9.02 -9.96 12.31
CA ARG A 61 -10.18 -9.88 11.38
C ARG A 61 -11.45 -10.52 11.93
N HIS A 62 -11.33 -11.59 12.71
CA HIS A 62 -12.49 -12.16 13.40
C HIS A 62 -13.03 -11.19 14.46
N ALA A 63 -12.16 -10.54 15.22
CA ALA A 63 -12.57 -9.49 16.13
C ALA A 63 -13.21 -8.30 15.39
N HIS A 64 -12.64 -7.85 14.26
CA HIS A 64 -13.24 -6.81 13.42
C HIS A 64 -14.65 -7.19 12.97
N ALA A 65 -14.83 -8.44 12.50
CA ALA A 65 -16.11 -8.96 12.06
C ALA A 65 -17.14 -8.99 13.21
N LEU A 66 -16.73 -9.44 14.41
CA LEU A 66 -17.58 -9.42 15.59
C LEU A 66 -18.00 -7.99 15.97
N LEU A 67 -17.04 -7.06 16.04
CA LEU A 67 -17.29 -5.66 16.39
C LEU A 67 -18.22 -4.99 15.39
N LEU A 68 -17.97 -5.16 14.10
CA LEU A 68 -18.84 -4.63 13.04
C LEU A 68 -20.24 -5.25 13.11
N ALA A 69 -20.35 -6.57 13.32
CA ALA A 69 -21.64 -7.25 13.43
C ALA A 69 -22.46 -6.73 14.61
N ARG A 70 -21.82 -6.52 15.77
CA ARG A 70 -22.46 -5.95 16.96
C ARG A 70 -22.96 -4.52 16.69
N PHE A 71 -22.14 -3.67 16.07
CA PHE A 71 -22.56 -2.32 15.66
C PHE A 71 -23.75 -2.35 14.68
N LEU A 72 -23.68 -3.17 13.63
CA LEU A 72 -24.74 -3.23 12.63
C LEU A 72 -26.07 -3.75 13.22
N ALA A 73 -26.00 -4.67 14.19
CA ALA A 73 -27.16 -5.13 14.93
C ALA A 73 -27.85 -3.99 15.69
N THR A 74 -27.12 -3.03 16.27
CA THR A 74 -27.73 -1.85 16.93
C THR A 74 -28.38 -0.89 15.92
N GLN A 75 -28.05 -1.01 14.64
CA GLN A 75 -28.60 -0.18 13.56
C GLN A 75 -29.74 -0.87 12.80
N GLY A 76 -30.03 -2.15 13.07
CA GLY A 76 -30.96 -2.95 12.26
C GLY A 76 -30.52 -3.12 10.80
N ALA A 77 -29.20 -3.02 10.53
CA ALA A 77 -28.67 -3.06 9.17
C ALA A 77 -28.00 -4.40 8.88
N GLU A 78 -28.10 -4.87 7.63
CA GLU A 78 -27.49 -6.12 7.19
C GLU A 78 -26.31 -5.85 6.26
N LEU A 79 -25.13 -6.34 6.61
CA LEU A 79 -23.86 -6.07 5.90
C LEU A 79 -23.92 -6.41 4.40
N HIS A 80 -24.60 -7.50 4.02
CA HIS A 80 -24.69 -7.94 2.62
C HIS A 80 -25.58 -7.03 1.73
N LYS A 81 -26.36 -6.12 2.34
CA LYS A 81 -27.19 -5.13 1.63
C LYS A 81 -26.52 -3.75 1.53
N LEU A 82 -25.48 -3.50 2.34
CA LEU A 82 -24.79 -2.21 2.38
C LEU A 82 -23.84 -2.05 1.18
N THR A 83 -23.68 -0.80 0.76
CA THR A 83 -22.76 -0.39 -0.30
C THR A 83 -21.73 0.60 0.20
N ASN A 84 -20.63 0.76 -0.55
CA ASN A 84 -19.59 1.75 -0.24
C ASN A 84 -20.17 3.17 -0.12
N GLY A 85 -21.06 3.55 -1.03
CA GLY A 85 -21.73 4.85 -1.01
C GLY A 85 -22.56 5.07 0.25
N ALA A 86 -23.35 4.07 0.65
CA ALA A 86 -24.20 4.17 1.83
C ALA A 86 -23.40 4.20 3.14
N PHE A 87 -22.30 3.44 3.22
CA PHE A 87 -21.53 3.31 4.45
C PHE A 87 -20.48 4.42 4.63
N PHE A 88 -19.71 4.72 3.57
CA PHE A 88 -18.62 5.71 3.58
C PHE A 88 -19.01 7.10 3.09
N GLY A 89 -20.20 7.26 2.51
CA GLY A 89 -20.70 8.55 2.02
C GLY A 89 -20.08 9.02 0.70
N LEU A 90 -19.61 8.10 -0.14
CA LEU A 90 -19.04 8.45 -1.46
C LEU A 90 -20.08 9.20 -2.31
N GLY A 91 -19.76 10.44 -2.70
CA GLY A 91 -20.61 11.30 -3.54
C GLY A 91 -21.76 12.01 -2.83
N LEU A 92 -21.74 12.08 -1.49
CA LEU A 92 -22.58 13.00 -0.71
C LEU A 92 -21.89 14.36 -0.56
N SER A 93 -22.67 15.44 -0.44
CA SER A 93 -22.14 16.79 -0.17
C SER A 93 -21.59 16.92 1.25
N ALA A 94 -20.70 17.90 1.48
CA ALA A 94 -20.03 18.11 2.77
C ALA A 94 -21.01 18.30 3.95
N GLU A 95 -22.20 18.82 3.68
CA GLU A 95 -23.25 19.14 4.64
C GLU A 95 -23.86 17.88 5.33
N VAL A 96 -23.77 16.70 4.72
CA VAL A 96 -24.32 15.43 5.26
C VAL A 96 -23.26 14.57 5.98
N LEU A 97 -21.99 15.00 6.00
CA LEU A 97 -20.87 14.15 6.42
C LEU A 97 -20.82 13.82 7.93
N ASN A 98 -21.50 14.57 8.79
CA ASN A 98 -21.36 14.42 10.24
C ASN A 98 -22.10 13.21 10.84
N ASN A 99 -22.94 12.49 10.08
CA ASN A 99 -23.74 11.36 10.59
C ASN A 99 -23.64 10.06 9.75
N LEU A 100 -22.54 9.85 9.05
CA LEU A 100 -22.35 8.66 8.21
C LEU A 100 -22.16 7.38 9.04
N PRO A 101 -22.62 6.20 8.55
CA PRO A 101 -22.50 4.94 9.27
C PRO A 101 -21.08 4.61 9.73
N TRP A 102 -20.05 4.88 8.92
CA TRP A 102 -18.66 4.62 9.32
C TRP A 102 -18.19 5.51 10.49
N ARG A 103 -18.61 6.79 10.53
CA ARG A 103 -18.29 7.69 11.67
C ARG A 103 -19.02 7.26 12.94
N ARG A 104 -20.28 6.83 12.80
CA ARG A 104 -21.06 6.25 13.91
C ARG A 104 -20.44 4.95 14.41
N PHE A 105 -19.83 4.15 13.52
CA PHE A 105 -19.08 2.97 13.91
C PHE A 105 -17.83 3.34 14.72
N LEU A 106 -17.06 4.36 14.31
CA LEU A 106 -15.91 4.85 15.07
C LEU A 106 -16.32 5.36 16.46
N ALA A 107 -17.36 6.18 16.55
CA ALA A 107 -17.87 6.66 17.84
C ALA A 107 -18.39 5.51 18.73
N TRP A 108 -19.02 4.49 18.13
CA TRP A 108 -19.44 3.29 18.84
C TRP A 108 -18.24 2.45 19.34
N LEU A 109 -17.17 2.35 18.55
CA LEU A 109 -15.93 1.69 18.96
C LEU A 109 -15.29 2.40 20.16
N ASP A 110 -15.29 3.74 20.20
CA ASP A 110 -14.78 4.50 21.35
C ASP A 110 -15.57 4.20 22.63
N ALA A 111 -16.91 4.21 22.52
CA ALA A 111 -17.79 3.88 23.63
C ALA A 111 -17.61 2.42 24.09
N ALA A 112 -17.45 1.49 23.15
CA ALA A 112 -17.20 0.08 23.42
C ALA A 112 -15.84 -0.14 24.10
N ALA A 113 -14.79 0.56 23.66
CA ALA A 113 -13.46 0.50 24.25
C ALA A 113 -13.46 1.06 25.69
N ALA A 114 -14.18 2.17 25.92
CA ALA A 114 -14.36 2.73 27.27
C ALA A 114 -15.17 1.80 28.20
N GLY A 115 -16.12 1.04 27.64
CA GLY A 115 -16.96 0.06 28.33
C GLY A 115 -16.48 -1.39 28.20
N LEU A 116 -15.17 -1.64 28.05
CA LEU A 116 -14.59 -2.94 27.66
C LEU A 116 -15.20 -4.13 28.41
N LYS A 117 -15.47 -3.99 29.72
CA LYS A 117 -16.04 -5.03 30.59
C LYS A 117 -17.33 -5.68 30.05
N THR A 118 -18.15 -4.97 29.28
CA THR A 118 -19.41 -5.50 28.72
C THR A 118 -19.24 -6.29 27.41
N MET A 119 -18.11 -6.13 26.70
CA MET A 119 -17.83 -6.81 25.43
C MET A 119 -16.64 -7.78 25.51
N THR A 120 -15.97 -7.83 26.67
CA THR A 120 -14.77 -8.64 26.89
C THR A 120 -15.04 -10.13 26.69
N SER A 121 -16.17 -10.68 27.18
CA SER A 121 -16.44 -12.12 27.11
C SER A 121 -16.50 -12.67 25.68
N ASP A 122 -17.21 -11.98 24.77
CA ASP A 122 -17.33 -12.41 23.37
C ASP A 122 -15.98 -12.34 22.64
N LEU A 123 -15.21 -11.27 22.88
CA LEU A 123 -13.89 -11.11 22.27
C LEU A 123 -12.87 -12.10 22.85
N GLU A 124 -12.90 -12.35 24.15
CA GLU A 124 -12.07 -13.38 24.80
C GLU A 124 -12.39 -14.77 24.27
N GLU A 125 -13.67 -15.07 24.00
CA GLU A 125 -14.08 -16.32 23.41
C GLU A 125 -13.56 -16.48 21.98
N VAL A 126 -13.75 -15.46 21.13
CA VAL A 126 -13.29 -15.48 19.73
C VAL A 126 -11.76 -15.51 19.60
N LEU A 127 -11.05 -14.84 20.51
CA LEU A 127 -9.59 -14.71 20.48
C LEU A 127 -8.87 -15.77 21.32
N ARG A 128 -9.60 -16.70 21.93
CA ARG A 128 -9.04 -17.73 22.83
C ARG A 128 -7.96 -18.54 22.12
N GLY A 129 -6.77 -18.57 22.71
CA GLY A 129 -5.63 -19.33 22.18
C GLY A 129 -4.92 -18.68 20.99
N THR A 130 -5.24 -17.42 20.67
CA THR A 130 -4.55 -16.62 19.65
C THR A 130 -3.55 -15.64 20.30
N PRO A 131 -2.57 -15.10 19.56
CA PRO A 131 -1.65 -14.08 20.09
C PRO A 131 -2.29 -12.69 20.26
N VAL A 132 -3.57 -12.53 19.92
CA VAL A 132 -4.29 -11.24 19.98
C VAL A 132 -5.12 -11.17 21.25
N ARG A 133 -5.02 -10.06 21.98
CA ARG A 133 -5.76 -9.84 23.22
C ARG A 133 -6.91 -8.86 22.99
N PRO A 134 -8.02 -8.99 23.73
CA PRO A 134 -9.14 -8.04 23.69
C PRO A 134 -8.80 -6.79 24.52
N ASP A 135 -7.77 -6.08 24.08
CA ASP A 135 -7.28 -4.86 24.70
C ASP A 135 -7.64 -3.63 23.83
N PRO A 136 -7.36 -2.41 24.30
CA PRO A 136 -7.59 -1.23 23.47
C PRO A 136 -6.75 -1.19 22.17
N ASP A 137 -5.67 -1.98 22.00
CA ASP A 137 -4.91 -2.02 20.74
C ASP A 137 -5.74 -2.63 19.61
N LEU A 138 -6.59 -3.59 19.96
CA LEU A 138 -7.50 -4.19 19.02
C LEU A 138 -8.48 -3.17 18.44
N PHE A 139 -9.09 -2.33 19.28
CA PHE A 139 -10.08 -1.32 18.86
C PHE A 139 -9.46 -0.23 18.00
N GLU A 140 -8.27 0.27 18.37
CA GLU A 140 -7.53 1.22 17.55
C GLU A 140 -7.12 0.62 16.20
N GLY A 141 -6.66 -0.64 16.18
CA GLY A 141 -6.38 -1.34 14.93
C GLY A 141 -7.60 -1.44 14.01
N VAL A 142 -8.81 -1.59 14.58
CA VAL A 142 -10.07 -1.55 13.83
C VAL A 142 -10.32 -0.16 13.23
N ARG A 143 -10.14 0.89 14.04
CA ARG A 143 -10.26 2.30 13.61
C ARG A 143 -9.31 2.62 12.47
N ASP A 144 -8.01 2.40 12.67
CA ASP A 144 -6.95 2.69 11.70
C ASP A 144 -7.25 2.01 10.36
N THR A 145 -7.69 0.75 10.41
CA THR A 145 -8.02 -0.01 9.19
C THR A 145 -9.22 0.59 8.47
N ILE A 146 -10.29 0.98 9.18
CA ILE A 146 -11.49 1.61 8.57
C ILE A 146 -11.17 2.99 8.00
N GLU A 147 -10.46 3.83 8.73
CA GLU A 147 -10.08 5.17 8.30
C GLU A 147 -9.20 5.12 7.04
N ARG A 148 -8.23 4.20 7.00
CA ARG A 148 -7.42 3.95 5.81
C ARG A 148 -8.27 3.50 4.62
N ILE A 149 -9.20 2.57 4.82
CA ILE A 149 -10.10 2.10 3.75
C ILE A 149 -10.95 3.25 3.22
N GLN A 150 -11.50 4.08 4.11
CA GLN A 150 -12.30 5.25 3.77
C GLN A 150 -11.46 6.26 2.96
N SER A 151 -10.25 6.57 3.43
CA SER A 151 -9.34 7.51 2.76
C SER A 151 -8.97 7.02 1.36
N ASP A 152 -8.62 5.74 1.21
CA ASP A 152 -8.29 5.15 -0.08
C ASP A 152 -9.49 5.19 -1.05
N LEU A 153 -10.70 4.85 -0.57
CA LEU A 153 -11.93 4.88 -1.39
C LEU A 153 -12.30 6.30 -1.80
N SER A 154 -12.16 7.27 -0.90
CA SER A 154 -12.38 8.69 -1.20
C SER A 154 -11.36 9.21 -2.19
N ALA A 155 -10.08 8.86 -2.05
CA ALA A 155 -9.05 9.25 -3.01
C ALA A 155 -9.32 8.67 -4.41
N GLU A 156 -9.72 7.40 -4.51
CA GLU A 156 -10.09 6.78 -5.78
C GLU A 156 -11.34 7.43 -6.39
N TRP A 157 -12.34 7.75 -5.56
CA TRP A 157 -13.54 8.46 -5.98
C TRP A 157 -13.25 9.87 -6.52
N ASP A 158 -12.42 10.61 -5.80
CA ASP A 158 -12.05 11.98 -6.15
C ASP A 158 -11.19 12.02 -7.41
N ALA A 159 -10.27 11.07 -7.57
CA ALA A 159 -9.44 10.92 -8.77
C ALA A 159 -10.26 10.62 -10.04
N LEU A 160 -11.49 10.09 -9.88
CA LEU A 160 -12.41 9.84 -10.97
C LEU A 160 -13.29 11.06 -11.31
N ARG A 161 -13.17 12.21 -10.63
CA ARG A 161 -13.87 13.43 -11.04
C ARG A 161 -13.24 13.97 -12.33
N GLY A 162 -14.04 14.17 -13.37
CA GLY A 162 -13.63 14.87 -14.59
C GLY A 162 -14.13 16.31 -14.61
N ASP A 163 -13.55 17.13 -15.48
CA ASP A 163 -14.00 18.50 -15.75
C ASP A 163 -15.37 18.53 -16.45
N GLU A 164 -16.01 19.70 -16.51
CA GLU A 164 -17.24 19.90 -17.27
C GLU A 164 -17.04 19.49 -18.74
N PRO A 165 -18.02 18.83 -19.36
CA PRO A 165 -17.84 18.23 -20.66
C PRO A 165 -17.73 19.31 -21.76
N ASP A 166 -16.51 19.55 -22.25
CA ASP A 166 -16.34 20.05 -23.62
C ASP A 166 -16.84 19.00 -24.63
N ALA A 167 -17.35 19.48 -25.77
CA ALA A 167 -17.99 18.65 -26.80
C ALA A 167 -17.09 17.50 -27.32
N GLU A 168 -15.76 17.65 -27.25
CA GLU A 168 -14.77 16.65 -27.68
C GLU A 168 -14.42 15.60 -26.60
N THR A 169 -14.64 15.89 -25.30
CA THR A 169 -14.22 15.02 -24.16
C THR A 169 -15.32 14.13 -23.56
N SER A 170 -16.49 14.06 -24.21
CA SER A 170 -17.70 13.45 -23.66
C SER A 170 -17.58 11.94 -23.32
N VAL A 171 -16.70 11.19 -23.98
CA VAL A 171 -16.54 9.73 -23.77
C VAL A 171 -15.74 9.42 -22.50
N VAL A 172 -14.64 10.14 -22.26
CA VAL A 172 -13.79 9.96 -21.07
C VAL A 172 -14.55 10.40 -19.82
N SER A 173 -15.28 11.52 -19.91
CA SER A 173 -16.13 12.02 -18.82
C SER A 173 -17.24 11.01 -18.47
N LYS A 174 -17.93 10.45 -19.46
CA LYS A 174 -18.91 9.37 -19.24
C LYS A 174 -18.27 8.13 -18.60
N ALA A 175 -17.10 7.69 -19.06
CA ALA A 175 -16.39 6.54 -18.49
C ALA A 175 -16.03 6.77 -17.00
N ARG A 176 -15.57 7.97 -16.65
CA ARG A 176 -15.30 8.40 -15.28
C ARG A 176 -16.54 8.34 -14.40
N ASP A 177 -17.66 8.90 -14.85
CA ASP A 177 -18.93 8.88 -14.12
C ASP A 177 -19.48 7.46 -13.92
N PHE A 178 -19.32 6.58 -14.92
CA PHE A 178 -19.69 5.18 -14.77
C PHE A 178 -18.84 4.46 -13.73
N GLN A 179 -17.53 4.70 -13.70
CA GLN A 179 -16.62 4.13 -12.70
C GLN A 179 -16.95 4.64 -11.30
N ARG A 180 -17.30 5.92 -11.16
CA ARG A 180 -17.83 6.49 -9.92
C ARG A 180 -19.06 5.73 -9.47
N ARG A 181 -20.16 5.72 -10.23
CA ARG A 181 -21.40 5.00 -9.85
C ARG A 181 -21.15 3.53 -9.46
N ARG A 182 -20.20 2.86 -10.11
CA ARG A 182 -19.76 1.52 -9.75
C ARG A 182 -19.11 1.47 -8.35
N LEU A 183 -18.11 2.31 -8.10
CA LEU A 183 -17.41 2.37 -6.81
C LEU A 183 -18.38 2.65 -5.64
N GLN A 184 -19.36 3.54 -5.86
CA GLN A 184 -20.47 3.82 -4.95
C GLN A 184 -21.34 2.59 -4.69
N GLY A 185 -21.66 1.84 -5.75
CA GLY A 185 -22.58 0.71 -5.73
C GLY A 185 -21.95 -0.65 -5.41
N ASN A 186 -20.65 -0.71 -5.10
CA ASN A 186 -19.98 -1.94 -4.67
C ASN A 186 -20.54 -2.40 -3.32
N TYR A 187 -20.71 -3.71 -3.14
CA TYR A 187 -21.15 -4.30 -1.88
C TYR A 187 -20.06 -4.17 -0.81
N LEU A 188 -20.44 -3.62 0.35
CA LEU A 188 -19.51 -3.32 1.44
C LEU A 188 -18.79 -4.57 1.94
N LEU A 189 -19.51 -5.71 2.02
CA LEU A 189 -18.94 -6.99 2.47
C LEU A 189 -17.71 -7.39 1.64
N GLY A 190 -17.83 -7.37 0.31
CA GLY A 190 -16.73 -7.72 -0.59
C GLY A 190 -15.59 -6.70 -0.54
N GLU A 191 -15.91 -5.42 -0.40
CA GLU A 191 -14.91 -4.35 -0.28
C GLU A 191 -14.08 -4.50 1.01
N LEU A 192 -14.74 -4.73 2.15
CA LEU A 192 -14.06 -4.90 3.44
C LEU A 192 -13.25 -6.21 3.50
N ALA A 193 -13.74 -7.30 2.90
CA ALA A 193 -12.97 -8.55 2.80
C ALA A 193 -11.73 -8.39 1.89
N GLY A 194 -11.89 -7.80 0.70
CA GLY A 194 -10.79 -7.60 -0.26
C GLY A 194 -9.72 -6.60 0.20
N ARG A 195 -10.04 -5.71 1.16
CA ARG A 195 -9.09 -4.79 1.79
C ARG A 195 -8.55 -5.27 3.13
N GLY A 196 -8.81 -6.54 3.49
CA GLY A 196 -8.27 -7.17 4.69
C GLY A 196 -8.87 -6.73 6.02
N PHE A 197 -10.05 -6.08 6.00
CA PHE A 197 -10.78 -5.75 7.23
C PHE A 197 -11.56 -6.96 7.77
N LEU A 198 -12.19 -7.75 6.87
CA LEU A 198 -12.91 -8.97 7.20
C LEU A 198 -12.15 -10.22 6.75
N PRO A 199 -12.44 -11.40 7.33
CA PRO A 199 -11.91 -12.65 6.81
C PRO A 199 -12.42 -12.94 5.40
N SER A 200 -11.50 -13.30 4.49
CA SER A 200 -11.78 -13.49 3.06
C SER A 200 -12.08 -14.94 2.67
N TYR A 201 -11.62 -15.94 3.43
CA TYR A 201 -11.75 -17.38 3.10
C TYR A 201 -13.19 -17.92 3.05
N GLY A 202 -14.17 -17.16 3.59
CA GLY A 202 -15.59 -17.50 3.53
C GLY A 202 -16.33 -16.98 2.29
N PHE A 203 -15.68 -16.14 1.47
CA PHE A 203 -16.31 -15.46 0.34
C PHE A 203 -15.45 -15.63 -0.93
N PRO A 204 -15.88 -16.41 -1.92
CA PRO A 204 -15.13 -16.60 -3.15
C PRO A 204 -15.26 -15.37 -4.08
N SER A 205 -14.71 -14.23 -3.68
CA SER A 205 -14.65 -12.99 -4.49
C SER A 205 -13.77 -13.15 -5.73
N ASP A 206 -12.79 -14.05 -5.64
CA ASP A 206 -11.75 -14.22 -6.64
C ASP A 206 -11.88 -15.54 -7.42
N VAL A 207 -12.98 -16.24 -7.26
CA VAL A 207 -13.30 -17.44 -8.06
C VAL A 207 -14.18 -17.04 -9.22
N VAL A 208 -13.75 -17.38 -10.43
CA VAL A 208 -14.49 -17.10 -11.67
C VAL A 208 -14.90 -18.40 -12.34
N SER A 209 -16.05 -18.34 -13.03
CA SER A 209 -16.63 -19.50 -13.73
C SER A 209 -16.26 -19.50 -15.22
N PHE A 210 -16.21 -20.70 -15.79
CA PHE A 210 -16.14 -20.91 -17.23
C PHE A 210 -17.47 -21.47 -17.73
N VAL A 211 -18.27 -20.63 -18.39
CA VAL A 211 -19.58 -20.99 -18.92
C VAL A 211 -19.38 -21.88 -20.15
N THR A 212 -19.64 -23.17 -19.98
CA THR A 212 -19.41 -24.21 -20.99
C THR A 212 -20.63 -24.54 -21.84
N GLU A 213 -21.81 -24.07 -21.44
CA GLU A 213 -23.08 -24.43 -22.08
C GLU A 213 -23.16 -23.83 -23.49
N THR A 214 -23.41 -24.64 -24.50
CA THR A 214 -23.71 -24.22 -25.88
C THR A 214 -25.22 -24.03 -26.07
N GLY A 215 -25.63 -23.36 -27.16
CA GLY A 215 -27.04 -23.15 -27.49
C GLY A 215 -27.80 -24.46 -27.72
N VAL A 216 -27.14 -25.46 -28.30
CA VAL A 216 -27.71 -26.80 -28.53
C VAL A 216 -27.95 -27.54 -27.22
N GLU A 217 -26.97 -27.52 -26.32
CA GLU A 217 -27.08 -28.17 -25.00
C GLU A 217 -28.16 -27.50 -24.14
N ARG A 218 -28.27 -26.16 -24.22
CA ARG A 218 -29.31 -25.42 -23.51
C ARG A 218 -30.71 -25.78 -23.99
N HIS A 219 -30.93 -25.84 -25.31
CA HIS A 219 -32.24 -26.20 -25.88
C HIS A 219 -32.64 -27.62 -25.49
N LYS A 220 -31.71 -28.59 -25.55
CA LYS A 220 -31.95 -29.97 -25.11
C LYS A 220 -32.33 -30.06 -23.64
N ARG A 221 -31.69 -29.28 -22.76
CA ARG A 221 -32.05 -29.20 -21.33
C ARG A 221 -33.44 -28.63 -21.13
N GLU A 222 -33.76 -27.52 -21.80
CA GLU A 222 -35.08 -26.87 -21.70
C GLU A 222 -36.20 -27.80 -22.19
N ASP A 223 -35.98 -28.60 -23.25
CA ASP A 223 -36.94 -29.59 -23.77
C ASP A 223 -37.09 -30.83 -22.87
N SER A 224 -36.03 -31.27 -22.20
CA SER A 224 -36.02 -32.50 -21.39
C SER A 224 -36.73 -32.39 -20.03
N GLY A 225 -37.09 -31.18 -19.59
CA GLY A 225 -37.74 -30.95 -18.30
C GLY A 225 -36.87 -31.30 -17.08
N GLU A 226 -35.56 -31.54 -17.26
CA GLU A 226 -34.64 -31.81 -16.15
C GLU A 226 -34.62 -30.62 -15.18
N ASN A 227 -34.91 -30.92 -13.91
CA ASN A 227 -35.02 -29.95 -12.83
C ASN A 227 -33.80 -29.02 -12.76
N ARG A 228 -34.03 -27.70 -12.63
CA ARG A 228 -33.01 -26.65 -12.37
C ARG A 228 -32.07 -26.95 -11.18
N PHE A 229 -32.44 -27.90 -10.31
CA PHE A 229 -31.68 -28.32 -9.13
C PHE A 229 -30.61 -29.39 -9.40
N SER A 230 -30.54 -29.99 -10.60
CA SER A 230 -29.47 -30.94 -10.98
C SER A 230 -28.31 -30.27 -11.75
N SER A 231 -28.18 -28.94 -11.68
CA SER A 231 -27.12 -28.23 -12.37
C SER A 231 -25.76 -28.66 -11.82
N ARG A 232 -25.03 -29.49 -12.58
CA ARG A 232 -23.58 -29.54 -12.49
C ARG A 232 -23.10 -28.10 -12.72
N GLY A 233 -22.61 -27.46 -11.66
CA GLY A 233 -22.09 -26.10 -11.76
C GLY A 233 -20.99 -26.01 -12.81
N TYR A 234 -20.82 -24.82 -13.39
CA TYR A 234 -19.73 -24.56 -14.32
C TYR A 234 -18.36 -24.79 -13.67
N PRO A 235 -17.34 -25.23 -14.43
CA PRO A 235 -15.97 -25.25 -13.96
C PRO A 235 -15.57 -23.88 -13.39
N SER A 236 -14.90 -23.88 -12.24
CA SER A 236 -14.47 -22.66 -11.57
C SER A 236 -13.01 -22.75 -11.12
N ARG A 237 -12.34 -21.60 -11.13
CA ARG A 237 -10.92 -21.43 -10.75
C ARG A 237 -10.73 -20.09 -10.05
N GLN A 238 -9.70 -19.99 -9.22
CA GLN A 238 -9.22 -18.69 -8.75
C GLN A 238 -8.76 -17.85 -9.96
N ARG A 239 -8.96 -16.53 -9.89
CA ARG A 239 -8.82 -15.62 -11.04
C ARG A 239 -7.38 -15.52 -11.54
N ASP A 240 -6.41 -15.55 -10.64
CA ASP A 240 -4.97 -15.65 -10.95
C ASP A 240 -4.64 -16.84 -11.86
N ILE A 241 -5.31 -17.98 -11.68
CA ILE A 241 -5.17 -19.16 -12.56
C ILE A 241 -6.06 -19.03 -13.80
N ALA A 242 -7.30 -18.59 -13.61
CA ALA A 242 -8.31 -18.54 -14.67
C ALA A 242 -7.92 -17.62 -15.83
N ILE A 243 -7.24 -16.50 -15.56
CA ILE A 243 -6.75 -15.60 -16.62
C ILE A 243 -5.75 -16.28 -17.56
N PHE A 244 -5.15 -17.41 -17.18
CA PHE A 244 -4.30 -18.23 -18.05
C PHE A 244 -5.00 -19.49 -18.57
N GLU A 245 -5.72 -20.21 -17.71
CA GLU A 245 -6.39 -21.47 -18.09
C GLU A 245 -7.61 -21.24 -18.99
N TYR A 246 -8.41 -20.21 -18.70
CA TYR A 246 -9.66 -19.90 -19.38
C TYR A 246 -9.55 -18.72 -20.37
N ALA A 247 -8.32 -18.25 -20.63
CA ALA A 247 -8.07 -17.14 -21.55
C ALA A 247 -8.70 -17.40 -22.93
N PRO A 248 -9.21 -16.38 -23.64
CA PRO A 248 -9.71 -16.55 -25.00
C PRO A 248 -8.70 -17.23 -25.92
N GLY A 249 -9.16 -18.18 -26.75
CA GLY A 249 -8.32 -19.04 -27.60
C GLY A 249 -7.73 -20.26 -26.89
N ARG A 250 -8.06 -20.50 -25.61
CA ARG A 250 -7.67 -21.71 -24.86
C ARG A 250 -8.74 -22.78 -24.96
N SER A 251 -8.29 -24.01 -25.19
CA SER A 251 -9.14 -25.21 -25.21
C SER A 251 -9.02 -26.00 -23.90
N LEU A 252 -10.17 -26.41 -23.36
CA LEU A 252 -10.31 -27.13 -22.11
C LEU A 252 -11.16 -28.38 -22.29
N VAL A 253 -10.71 -29.49 -21.73
CA VAL A 253 -11.50 -30.73 -21.67
C VAL A 253 -12.44 -30.66 -20.47
N VAL A 254 -13.75 -30.61 -20.72
CA VAL A 254 -14.79 -30.61 -19.69
C VAL A 254 -15.80 -31.70 -20.02
N ASP A 255 -16.06 -32.61 -19.07
CA ASP A 255 -16.97 -33.75 -19.26
C ASP A 255 -16.63 -34.62 -20.48
N GLY A 256 -15.34 -34.79 -20.78
CA GLY A 256 -14.85 -35.65 -21.86
C GLY A 256 -14.87 -35.02 -23.26
N VAL A 257 -15.32 -33.76 -23.39
CA VAL A 257 -15.28 -33.01 -24.65
C VAL A 257 -14.46 -31.74 -24.51
N VAL A 258 -13.82 -31.34 -25.60
CA VAL A 258 -13.03 -30.12 -25.73
C VAL A 258 -13.97 -28.94 -25.96
N ARG A 259 -13.66 -27.84 -25.27
CA ARG A 259 -14.35 -26.56 -25.35
C ARG A 259 -13.35 -25.43 -25.43
N GLU A 260 -13.55 -24.49 -26.35
CA GLU A 260 -12.70 -23.32 -26.52
C GLU A 260 -13.32 -22.07 -25.88
N SER A 261 -12.53 -21.34 -25.11
CA SER A 261 -12.92 -20.03 -24.57
C SER A 261 -12.92 -18.99 -25.68
N ALA A 262 -14.05 -18.32 -25.90
CA ALA A 262 -14.23 -17.31 -26.95
C ALA A 262 -14.39 -15.89 -26.38
N GLY A 263 -14.32 -15.73 -25.07
CA GLY A 263 -14.47 -14.42 -24.44
C GLY A 263 -14.68 -14.43 -22.93
N VAL A 264 -14.99 -13.25 -22.41
CA VAL A 264 -15.22 -12.98 -20.99
C VAL A 264 -16.69 -12.68 -20.72
N THR A 265 -17.18 -13.04 -19.53
CA THR A 265 -18.52 -12.64 -19.09
C THR A 265 -18.51 -11.24 -18.50
N LEU A 266 -19.47 -10.40 -18.88
CA LEU A 266 -19.55 -9.00 -18.45
C LEU A 266 -20.46 -8.76 -17.22
N ASN A 267 -20.95 -9.82 -16.55
CA ASN A 267 -21.90 -9.70 -15.42
C ASN A 267 -21.16 -9.88 -14.07
N TRP A 268 -21.26 -8.92 -13.13
CA TRP A 268 -20.60 -8.93 -11.82
C TRP A 268 -21.57 -9.11 -10.62
N LYS A 269 -22.87 -8.74 -10.70
CA LYS A 269 -23.80 -8.80 -9.55
C LYS A 269 -24.82 -9.96 -9.55
N ARG A 270 -24.87 -10.85 -10.55
CA ARG A 270 -25.80 -12.00 -10.61
C ARG A 270 -25.21 -13.22 -11.34
N PRO A 271 -25.72 -14.46 -11.11
CA PRO A 271 -25.26 -15.66 -11.81
C PRO A 271 -25.27 -15.47 -13.33
N ALA A 272 -24.28 -16.06 -14.01
CA ALA A 272 -24.07 -15.95 -15.46
C ALA A 272 -25.31 -16.31 -16.31
N ASP A 273 -26.28 -16.99 -15.70
CA ASP A 273 -27.48 -17.58 -16.29
C ASP A 273 -28.61 -16.55 -16.54
N LYS A 274 -28.54 -15.34 -15.97
CA LYS A 274 -29.55 -14.28 -16.20
C LYS A 274 -29.05 -13.26 -17.23
N ALA A 275 -29.58 -13.37 -18.46
CA ALA A 275 -29.29 -12.44 -19.55
C ALA A 275 -29.85 -11.02 -19.28
N GLY A 276 -29.14 -9.98 -19.75
CA GLY A 276 -29.71 -8.65 -19.95
C GLY A 276 -29.22 -7.50 -19.05
N VAL A 277 -28.28 -7.72 -18.12
CA VAL A 277 -27.74 -6.62 -17.29
C VAL A 277 -26.36 -6.21 -17.82
N ARG A 278 -26.27 -5.01 -18.41
CA ARG A 278 -24.98 -4.40 -18.76
C ARG A 278 -24.32 -3.90 -17.49
N GLU A 279 -23.33 -4.63 -16.99
CA GLU A 279 -22.50 -4.15 -15.90
C GLU A 279 -21.18 -3.58 -16.45
N VAL A 280 -20.90 -2.34 -16.06
CA VAL A 280 -19.73 -1.58 -16.54
C VAL A 280 -18.46 -2.30 -16.08
N GLN A 281 -17.62 -2.70 -17.03
CA GLN A 281 -16.32 -3.28 -16.73
C GLN A 281 -15.36 -2.22 -16.18
N SER A 282 -14.68 -2.55 -15.08
CA SER A 282 -13.64 -1.69 -14.52
C SER A 282 -12.35 -1.90 -15.31
N LEU A 283 -12.18 -1.15 -16.40
CA LEU A 283 -10.88 -1.06 -17.07
C LEU A 283 -9.93 -0.29 -16.16
N ARG A 284 -8.89 -0.97 -15.70
CA ARG A 284 -7.86 -0.40 -14.83
C ARG A 284 -6.52 -0.39 -15.56
N GLN A 285 -5.59 0.33 -14.97
CA GLN A 285 -4.19 0.31 -15.37
C GLN A 285 -3.34 0.01 -14.15
N MET A 286 -2.38 -0.89 -14.31
CA MET A 286 -1.31 -1.13 -13.36
C MET A 286 -0.10 -0.29 -13.78
N ARG A 287 0.46 0.47 -12.85
CA ARG A 287 1.62 1.32 -13.07
C ARG A 287 2.78 0.80 -12.23
N HIS A 288 3.90 0.49 -12.87
CA HIS A 288 5.12 0.04 -12.22
C HIS A 288 6.21 1.11 -12.33
N CYS A 289 6.54 1.74 -11.20
CA CYS A 289 7.58 2.76 -11.14
C CYS A 289 8.95 2.13 -11.41
N GLN A 290 9.62 2.56 -12.47
CA GLN A 290 10.93 2.02 -12.84
C GLN A 290 12.07 2.50 -11.93
N SER A 291 11.80 3.50 -11.08
CA SER A 291 12.80 4.10 -10.19
C SER A 291 12.82 3.49 -8.78
N CYS A 292 11.68 3.11 -8.21
CA CYS A 292 11.63 2.51 -6.86
C CYS A 292 10.94 1.14 -6.79
N GLY A 293 10.37 0.65 -7.91
CA GLY A 293 9.63 -0.62 -7.94
C GLY A 293 8.23 -0.57 -7.31
N ALA A 294 7.71 0.64 -7.03
CA ALA A 294 6.35 0.80 -6.53
C ALA A 294 5.31 0.37 -7.57
N LEU A 295 4.24 -0.28 -7.11
CA LEU A 295 3.07 -0.62 -7.93
C LEU A 295 1.86 0.20 -7.52
N LEU A 296 1.14 0.72 -8.52
CA LEU A 296 -0.06 1.53 -8.33
C LEU A 296 -1.14 1.05 -9.29
N SER A 297 -2.27 0.64 -8.73
CA SER A 297 -3.48 0.38 -9.50
C SER A 297 -4.34 1.64 -9.55
N ALA A 298 -4.76 2.01 -10.75
CA ALA A 298 -5.64 3.16 -10.96
C ALA A 298 -6.69 2.83 -12.03
N PRO A 299 -7.85 3.50 -12.02
CA PRO A 299 -8.76 3.43 -13.15
C PRO A 299 -8.09 3.91 -14.45
N SER A 300 -8.42 3.31 -15.59
CA SER A 300 -7.78 3.65 -16.89
C SER A 300 -8.02 5.09 -17.32
N ALA A 301 -9.09 5.74 -16.83
CA ALA A 301 -9.44 7.12 -17.18
C ALA A 301 -8.62 8.19 -16.43
N VAL A 302 -7.75 7.77 -15.49
CA VAL A 302 -6.92 8.68 -14.68
C VAL A 302 -5.53 8.77 -15.31
N SER A 303 -5.01 9.96 -15.57
CA SER A 303 -3.64 10.10 -16.09
C SER A 303 -2.58 9.72 -15.05
N PRO A 304 -1.39 9.24 -15.46
CA PRO A 304 -0.29 8.98 -14.54
C PRO A 304 0.26 10.29 -13.97
N GLY A 305 0.22 10.45 -12.65
CA GLY A 305 0.98 11.46 -11.92
C GLY A 305 2.35 10.94 -11.50
N ALA A 306 3.10 11.72 -10.72
CA ALA A 306 4.37 11.28 -10.13
C ALA A 306 4.18 10.09 -9.15
N CYS A 307 5.22 9.28 -8.99
CA CYS A 307 5.23 8.19 -8.03
C CYS A 307 5.10 8.73 -6.59
N PRO A 308 4.12 8.27 -5.80
CA PRO A 308 3.96 8.71 -4.41
C PRO A 308 5.11 8.23 -3.51
N ASP A 309 5.88 7.23 -3.94
CA ASP A 309 6.94 6.62 -3.15
C ASP A 309 8.31 7.30 -3.41
N CYS A 310 8.58 7.75 -4.63
CA CYS A 310 9.88 8.33 -4.99
C CYS A 310 9.84 9.62 -5.83
N GLY A 311 8.64 10.12 -6.18
CA GLY A 311 8.47 11.32 -7.01
C GLY A 311 8.76 11.14 -8.50
N SER A 312 9.23 9.98 -8.95
CA SER A 312 9.52 9.71 -10.36
C SER A 312 8.26 9.64 -11.23
N SER A 313 8.31 10.20 -12.43
CA SER A 313 7.28 10.05 -13.46
C SER A 313 7.50 8.84 -14.38
N ASP A 314 8.60 8.10 -14.22
CA ASP A 314 8.95 6.95 -15.05
C ASP A 314 8.15 5.70 -14.65
N PHE A 315 7.07 5.46 -15.40
CA PHE A 315 6.16 4.33 -15.21
C PHE A 315 6.08 3.44 -16.43
N LYS A 316 6.18 2.13 -16.19
CA LYS A 316 5.64 1.12 -17.10
C LYS A 316 4.15 0.95 -16.80
N ILE A 317 3.29 1.29 -17.77
CA ILE A 317 1.83 1.27 -17.62
C ILE A 317 1.25 0.09 -18.39
N MET A 318 0.32 -0.63 -17.76
CA MET A 318 -0.35 -1.78 -18.34
C MET A 318 -1.86 -1.68 -18.13
N ARG A 319 -2.63 -1.56 -19.21
CA ARG A 319 -4.09 -1.59 -19.16
C ARG A 319 -4.57 -3.03 -19.02
N PHE A 320 -5.50 -3.27 -18.10
CA PHE A 320 -6.03 -4.59 -17.86
C PHE A 320 -7.53 -4.61 -17.57
N LEU A 321 -8.13 -5.77 -17.83
CA LEU A 321 -9.48 -6.13 -17.46
C LEU A 321 -9.41 -7.28 -16.46
N ALA A 322 -10.09 -7.14 -15.32
CA ALA A 322 -10.32 -8.23 -14.38
C ALA A 322 -11.60 -8.98 -14.77
N PRO A 323 -11.53 -10.19 -15.35
CA PRO A 323 -12.72 -10.87 -15.85
C PRO A 323 -13.64 -11.31 -14.71
N ALA A 324 -14.96 -11.20 -14.91
CA ALA A 324 -15.96 -11.77 -14.00
C ALA A 324 -16.14 -13.29 -14.21
N GLY A 325 -15.68 -13.78 -15.35
CA GLY A 325 -15.86 -15.14 -15.83
C GLY A 325 -15.47 -15.24 -17.31
N PHE A 326 -15.52 -16.45 -17.82
CA PHE A 326 -15.17 -16.78 -19.20
C PHE A 326 -16.29 -17.60 -19.81
N ALA A 327 -16.37 -17.63 -21.14
CA ALA A 327 -17.42 -18.40 -21.80
C ALA A 327 -17.01 -18.94 -23.17
N VAL A 328 -17.60 -20.08 -23.50
CA VAL A 328 -17.64 -20.57 -24.89
C VAL A 328 -18.60 -19.72 -25.73
N ASP A 329 -18.35 -19.66 -27.02
CA ASP A 329 -19.33 -19.16 -27.98
C ASP A 329 -20.58 -20.07 -27.92
N ALA A 330 -21.77 -19.48 -27.85
CA ALA A 330 -23.01 -20.26 -27.80
C ALA A 330 -23.20 -21.17 -29.03
N ARG A 331 -22.47 -20.95 -30.12
CA ARG A 331 -22.50 -21.74 -31.36
C ARG A 331 -21.35 -22.73 -31.48
N TYR A 332 -20.49 -22.84 -30.47
CA TYR A 332 -19.34 -23.73 -30.52
C TYR A 332 -19.79 -25.19 -30.67
N GLU A 333 -19.15 -25.92 -31.58
CA GLU A 333 -19.36 -27.35 -31.80
C GLU A 333 -18.31 -28.13 -31.01
N VAL A 334 -18.76 -28.93 -30.04
CA VAL A 334 -17.87 -29.71 -29.18
C VAL A 334 -17.26 -30.89 -29.95
N HIS A 335 -15.98 -31.16 -29.70
CA HIS A 335 -15.26 -32.32 -30.24
C HIS A 335 -14.49 -33.05 -29.13
N ASP A 336 -13.95 -34.22 -29.40
CA ASP A 336 -13.25 -35.07 -28.42
C ASP A 336 -11.72 -35.09 -28.58
N ASP A 337 -11.18 -34.47 -29.63
CA ASP A 337 -9.73 -34.41 -29.89
C ASP A 337 -8.98 -33.40 -28.97
N PRO A 338 -8.16 -33.86 -28.00
CA PRO A 338 -7.43 -32.99 -27.08
C PRO A 338 -6.04 -32.56 -27.61
N SER A 339 -5.73 -32.83 -28.88
CA SER A 339 -4.40 -32.58 -29.47
C SER A 339 -3.99 -31.11 -29.45
N ASP A 340 -4.95 -30.19 -29.56
CA ASP A 340 -4.73 -28.75 -29.46
C ASP A 340 -5.39 -28.15 -28.22
N THR A 341 -4.59 -27.94 -27.18
CA THR A 341 -5.03 -27.20 -25.98
C THR A 341 -4.55 -25.75 -25.96
N GLY A 342 -3.87 -25.29 -27.02
CA GLY A 342 -3.15 -24.02 -27.08
C GLY A 342 -1.93 -23.97 -26.15
N THR A 343 -1.10 -22.93 -26.30
CA THR A 343 0.03 -22.63 -25.40
C THR A 343 -0.29 -21.37 -24.59
N SER A 344 0.00 -21.37 -23.29
CA SER A 344 -0.18 -20.19 -22.43
C SER A 344 1.18 -19.73 -21.92
N MET A 345 1.48 -18.44 -22.09
CA MET A 345 2.69 -17.84 -21.53
C MET A 345 2.41 -17.44 -20.08
N LEU A 346 2.88 -18.26 -19.14
CA LEU A 346 2.93 -17.89 -17.73
C LEU A 346 4.03 -16.85 -17.54
N VAL A 347 3.68 -15.76 -16.86
CA VAL A 347 4.61 -14.67 -16.52
C VAL A 347 4.59 -14.46 -15.02
N ASP A 348 5.71 -14.00 -14.47
CA ASP A 348 5.79 -13.66 -13.06
C ASP A 348 4.79 -12.53 -12.73
N PRO A 349 4.09 -12.64 -11.59
CA PRO A 349 3.31 -11.52 -11.11
C PRO A 349 4.22 -10.34 -10.77
N TRP A 350 3.70 -9.13 -10.93
CA TRP A 350 4.34 -7.94 -10.37
C TRP A 350 4.01 -7.88 -8.87
N VAL A 351 5.04 -7.72 -8.05
CA VAL A 351 4.92 -7.71 -6.58
C VAL A 351 5.63 -6.49 -6.02
N SER A 352 5.02 -5.83 -5.04
CA SER A 352 5.63 -4.72 -4.31
C SER A 352 5.07 -4.64 -2.88
N ALA A 353 5.95 -4.58 -1.87
CA ALA A 353 5.55 -4.28 -0.49
C ALA A 353 5.24 -2.79 -0.26
N ARG A 354 5.24 -1.96 -1.33
CA ARG A 354 4.88 -0.53 -1.33
C ARG A 354 5.77 0.32 -0.39
N THR A 355 5.17 1.31 0.29
CA THR A 355 5.79 2.46 0.98
C THR A 355 6.61 2.11 2.23
N LEU A 356 6.92 0.84 2.48
CA LEU A 356 7.63 0.44 3.69
C LEU A 356 9.14 0.55 3.50
N ALA A 357 9.78 1.12 4.52
CA ALA A 357 11.20 1.34 4.54
C ALA A 357 11.98 0.01 4.57
N TRP A 358 13.06 -0.02 3.81
CA TRP A 358 13.98 -1.14 3.79
C TRP A 358 14.83 -1.19 5.06
N ARG A 359 15.08 -2.41 5.55
CA ARG A 359 15.87 -2.66 6.77
C ARG A 359 17.07 -3.54 6.43
N ALA A 360 18.24 -3.16 6.93
CA ALA A 360 19.47 -3.93 6.72
C ALA A 360 19.37 -5.33 7.31
N LEU A 361 19.98 -6.31 6.63
CA LEU A 361 20.39 -7.57 7.24
C LEU A 361 21.53 -7.33 8.26
N PRO A 362 21.91 -8.31 9.10
CA PRO A 362 22.94 -8.15 10.12
C PRO A 362 24.26 -7.55 9.61
N ASP A 363 24.70 -7.95 8.42
CA ASP A 363 25.69 -7.18 7.65
C ASP A 363 24.96 -6.37 6.55
N PRO A 364 24.94 -5.03 6.62
CA PRO A 364 24.28 -4.19 5.64
C PRO A 364 24.90 -4.30 4.24
N ASN A 365 26.11 -4.86 4.08
CA ASN A 365 26.70 -5.07 2.75
C ASN A 365 26.13 -6.30 2.01
N VAL A 366 25.42 -7.19 2.73
CA VAL A 366 24.87 -8.42 2.13
C VAL A 366 23.53 -8.15 1.46
N GLY A 367 22.70 -7.34 2.10
CA GLY A 367 21.36 -7.09 1.62
C GLY A 367 20.44 -6.44 2.64
N ARG A 368 19.18 -6.34 2.25
CA ARG A 368 18.11 -5.70 3.00
C ARG A 368 16.80 -6.43 2.82
N LEU A 369 15.86 -6.21 3.73
CA LEU A 369 14.52 -6.76 3.65
C LEU A 369 13.45 -5.73 3.99
N ARG A 370 12.24 -5.96 3.50
CA ARG A 370 11.03 -5.26 3.93
C ARG A 370 9.86 -6.22 3.94
N THR A 371 8.88 -5.93 4.79
CA THR A 371 7.64 -6.70 4.84
C THR A 371 6.49 -5.74 5.10
N GLY A 372 5.33 -6.03 4.51
CA GLY A 372 4.12 -5.24 4.69
C GLY A 372 2.86 -6.05 4.50
N SER A 373 1.81 -5.72 5.27
CA SER A 373 0.49 -6.35 5.20
C SER A 373 -0.44 -5.78 4.13
N ASP A 374 0.06 -4.83 3.35
CA ASP A 374 -0.71 -4.08 2.33
C ASP A 374 0.04 -4.05 0.99
N GLY A 375 0.90 -5.03 0.74
CA GLY A 375 1.61 -5.17 -0.51
C GLY A 375 0.66 -5.46 -1.67
N LEU A 376 1.03 -5.03 -2.87
CA LEU A 376 0.24 -5.20 -4.10
C LEU A 376 0.85 -6.33 -4.93
N VAL A 377 0.02 -7.29 -5.31
CA VAL A 377 0.38 -8.39 -6.22
C VAL A 377 -0.53 -8.33 -7.43
N PHE A 378 0.05 -8.38 -8.63
CA PHE A 378 -0.66 -8.29 -9.90
C PHE A 378 -0.23 -9.39 -10.86
N TRP A 379 -1.15 -10.32 -11.13
CA TRP A 379 -1.03 -11.29 -12.20
C TRP A 379 -1.65 -10.75 -13.48
N PHE A 380 -1.05 -11.07 -14.61
CA PHE A 380 -1.61 -10.71 -15.90
C PHE A 380 -1.25 -11.74 -16.97
N ASN A 381 -2.18 -11.95 -17.89
CA ASN A 381 -1.93 -12.71 -19.11
C ASN A 381 -1.62 -11.73 -20.25
N PRO A 382 -0.41 -11.81 -20.85
CA PRO A 382 -0.01 -10.97 -21.98
C PRO A 382 -0.61 -11.38 -23.32
N GLY A 383 -1.38 -12.47 -23.37
CA GLY A 383 -1.79 -13.12 -24.60
C GLY A 383 -0.65 -13.98 -25.17
N PRO A 384 -0.97 -14.98 -26.02
CA PRO A 384 0.02 -15.89 -26.61
C PRO A 384 1.11 -15.18 -27.43
N HIS A 385 0.82 -14.00 -27.98
CA HIS A 385 1.76 -13.20 -28.78
C HIS A 385 2.32 -11.99 -28.02
N GLY A 386 2.00 -11.81 -26.74
CA GLY A 386 2.51 -10.71 -25.92
C GLY A 386 1.83 -9.35 -26.12
N HIS A 387 0.89 -9.22 -27.08
CA HIS A 387 0.22 -7.97 -27.41
C HIS A 387 -1.10 -7.71 -26.65
N GLY A 388 -1.59 -8.71 -25.91
CA GLY A 388 -2.83 -8.65 -25.14
C GLY A 388 -4.02 -9.23 -25.91
N PHE A 389 -5.20 -8.74 -25.56
CA PHE A 389 -6.49 -9.16 -26.10
C PHE A 389 -7.28 -7.94 -26.55
N GLU A 390 -8.06 -8.12 -27.61
CA GLU A 390 -9.17 -7.24 -27.95
C GLU A 390 -10.45 -7.77 -27.32
N VAL A 391 -11.23 -6.90 -26.68
CA VAL A 391 -12.46 -7.30 -25.96
C VAL A 391 -13.61 -6.38 -26.34
N CYS A 392 -14.69 -6.95 -26.84
CA CYS A 392 -15.93 -6.22 -27.05
C CYS A 392 -16.64 -5.95 -25.70
N LEU A 393 -16.74 -4.69 -25.31
CA LEU A 393 -17.39 -4.25 -24.07
C LEU A 393 -18.92 -4.36 -24.11
N HIS A 394 -19.52 -4.72 -25.25
CA HIS A 394 -20.96 -4.95 -25.39
C HIS A 394 -21.36 -6.42 -25.14
N CYS A 395 -20.59 -7.38 -25.67
CA CYS A 395 -20.95 -8.80 -25.61
C CYS A 395 -19.92 -9.70 -24.91
N GLY A 396 -18.70 -9.19 -24.66
CA GLY A 396 -17.63 -9.93 -23.99
C GLY A 396 -16.80 -10.83 -24.91
N ARG A 397 -17.12 -10.89 -26.22
CA ARG A 397 -16.29 -11.58 -27.22
C ARG A 397 -14.86 -11.02 -27.15
N ALA A 398 -13.88 -11.91 -27.11
CA ALA A 398 -12.49 -11.51 -27.02
C ALA A 398 -11.60 -12.44 -27.83
N GLU A 399 -10.53 -11.88 -28.40
CA GLU A 399 -9.54 -12.60 -29.19
C GLU A 399 -8.14 -12.11 -28.83
N ALA A 400 -7.14 -12.98 -28.97
CA ALA A 400 -5.75 -12.63 -28.72
C ALA A 400 -5.21 -11.79 -29.87
N GLU A 401 -4.49 -10.71 -29.57
CA GLU A 401 -3.92 -9.86 -30.62
C GLU A 401 -2.62 -10.47 -31.16
N HIS A 402 -2.54 -10.62 -32.49
CA HIS A 402 -1.36 -11.16 -33.17
C HIS A 402 -0.26 -10.12 -33.43
N GLN A 403 -0.63 -8.84 -33.54
CA GLN A 403 0.28 -7.74 -33.84
C GLN A 403 -0.11 -6.49 -33.03
N ALA A 404 0.87 -5.66 -32.67
CA ALA A 404 0.64 -4.43 -31.92
C ALA A 404 -0.21 -3.41 -32.71
N ASP A 405 0.11 -3.18 -33.99
CA ASP A 405 -0.54 -2.12 -34.79
C ASP A 405 -1.44 -2.67 -35.92
N GLY A 406 -1.79 -3.95 -35.87
CA GLY A 406 -2.63 -4.61 -36.88
C GLY A 406 -4.10 -4.20 -36.82
N ALA A 407 -4.88 -4.53 -37.85
CA ALA A 407 -6.35 -4.44 -37.78
C ALA A 407 -6.87 -5.45 -36.73
N GLY A 408 -7.84 -5.04 -35.91
CA GLY A 408 -8.46 -5.93 -34.93
C GLY A 408 -9.24 -7.07 -35.62
N SER A 409 -9.25 -8.24 -35.00
CA SER A 409 -9.87 -9.47 -35.49
C SER A 409 -11.38 -9.51 -35.20
N LEU A 410 -11.87 -8.64 -34.32
CA LEU A 410 -13.30 -8.53 -33.98
C LEU A 410 -14.15 -7.75 -34.98
N ALA A 411 -13.64 -7.51 -36.18
CA ALA A 411 -14.41 -6.96 -37.30
C ALA A 411 -15.62 -7.84 -37.64
N GLY A 412 -16.83 -7.25 -37.70
CA GLY A 412 -18.06 -7.99 -38.01
C GLY A 412 -18.42 -9.13 -37.03
N HIS A 413 -17.83 -9.15 -35.83
CA HIS A 413 -18.04 -10.25 -34.90
C HIS A 413 -19.51 -10.38 -34.50
N ARG A 414 -19.94 -11.62 -34.26
CA ARG A 414 -21.27 -11.90 -33.71
C ARG A 414 -21.22 -11.90 -32.19
N PRO A 415 -22.33 -11.61 -31.48
CA PRO A 415 -22.35 -11.64 -30.02
C PRO A 415 -21.89 -12.99 -29.46
N LEU A 416 -21.14 -12.98 -28.36
CA LEU A 416 -20.64 -14.19 -27.69
C LEU A 416 -21.79 -15.09 -27.23
N ARG A 417 -22.83 -14.51 -26.61
CA ARG A 417 -24.04 -15.22 -26.14
C ARG A 417 -25.27 -14.29 -26.15
N GLY A 418 -26.41 -14.74 -26.67
CA GLY A 418 -27.76 -14.15 -26.48
C GLY A 418 -28.04 -12.72 -27.01
N GLY A 419 -27.06 -11.81 -27.13
CA GLY A 419 -27.17 -10.41 -27.58
C GLY A 419 -25.99 -9.54 -27.10
N PRO A 420 -25.89 -8.23 -27.45
CA PRO A 420 -26.75 -7.41 -28.29
C PRO A 420 -26.42 -7.51 -29.79
N ARG A 421 -27.45 -7.62 -30.64
CA ARG A 421 -27.36 -7.74 -32.10
C ARG A 421 -27.67 -6.42 -32.81
N ALA A 422 -27.01 -6.16 -33.93
CA ALA A 422 -27.24 -5.03 -34.80
C ALA A 422 -28.53 -5.21 -35.63
N ALA A 423 -28.84 -4.24 -36.48
CA ALA A 423 -30.03 -4.27 -37.34
C ALA A 423 -30.07 -5.48 -38.30
N ASP A 424 -28.91 -6.06 -38.63
CA ASP A 424 -28.78 -7.26 -39.45
C ASP A 424 -29.09 -8.57 -38.69
N GLU A 425 -29.44 -8.47 -37.40
CA GLU A 425 -29.73 -9.57 -36.47
C GLU A 425 -28.61 -10.61 -36.30
N ARG A 426 -27.42 -10.36 -36.84
CA ARG A 426 -26.29 -11.28 -36.86
C ARG A 426 -25.08 -10.69 -36.14
N THR A 427 -24.73 -9.46 -36.47
CA THR A 427 -23.53 -8.78 -35.99
C THR A 427 -23.76 -8.21 -34.60
N CYS A 428 -22.72 -8.09 -33.78
CA CYS A 428 -22.84 -7.43 -32.49
C CYS A 428 -22.97 -5.92 -32.67
N THR A 429 -23.80 -5.24 -31.85
CA THR A 429 -23.85 -3.77 -31.84
C THR A 429 -22.53 -3.11 -31.41
N GLY A 430 -21.62 -3.88 -30.83
CA GLY A 430 -20.27 -3.44 -30.45
C GLY A 430 -19.20 -3.82 -31.47
N ALA A 431 -19.54 -4.28 -32.66
CA ALA A 431 -18.57 -4.51 -33.72
C ALA A 431 -17.93 -3.17 -34.16
N PRO A 432 -16.63 -3.12 -34.46
CA PRO A 432 -15.92 -1.87 -34.76
C PRO A 432 -16.53 -1.05 -35.89
N GLU A 433 -17.18 -1.69 -36.88
CA GLU A 433 -17.83 -1.01 -38.01
C GLU A 433 -19.09 -0.25 -37.60
N ILE A 434 -19.73 -0.69 -36.50
CA ILE A 434 -20.96 -0.09 -35.97
C ILE A 434 -20.62 0.86 -34.82
N ASN A 435 -19.70 0.46 -33.94
CA ASN A 435 -19.26 1.27 -32.81
C ASN A 435 -17.74 1.08 -32.58
N PRO A 436 -16.90 1.95 -33.16
CA PRO A 436 -15.44 1.85 -33.07
C PRO A 436 -14.88 1.84 -31.64
N TYR A 437 -15.60 2.42 -30.68
CA TYR A 437 -15.15 2.55 -29.29
C TYR A 437 -15.61 1.40 -28.38
N ALA A 438 -16.41 0.47 -28.90
CA ALA A 438 -16.93 -0.66 -28.12
C ALA A 438 -15.92 -1.80 -27.97
N VAL A 439 -14.90 -1.89 -28.83
CA VAL A 439 -13.81 -2.86 -28.71
C VAL A 439 -12.59 -2.21 -28.07
N ALA A 440 -12.24 -2.69 -26.88
CA ALA A 440 -11.03 -2.25 -26.20
C ALA A 440 -9.86 -3.17 -26.57
N ARG A 441 -8.83 -2.57 -27.18
CA ARG A 441 -7.61 -3.25 -27.60
C ARG A 441 -6.46 -3.10 -26.59
N HIS A 442 -5.45 -3.94 -26.75
CA HIS A 442 -4.23 -4.06 -25.96
C HIS A 442 -4.50 -4.34 -24.48
N LEU A 443 -5.64 -4.96 -24.18
CA LEU A 443 -6.01 -5.29 -22.82
C LEU A 443 -5.25 -6.53 -22.37
N ARG A 444 -4.71 -6.46 -21.16
CA ARG A 444 -4.24 -7.64 -20.45
C ARG A 444 -5.41 -8.21 -19.64
N LEU A 445 -5.53 -9.53 -19.57
CA LEU A 445 -6.42 -10.13 -18.56
C LEU A 445 -5.66 -10.14 -17.25
N GLY A 446 -6.16 -9.44 -16.23
CA GLY A 446 -5.41 -9.18 -15.01
C GLY A 446 -6.17 -9.54 -13.75
N HIS A 447 -5.43 -9.78 -12.67
CA HIS A 447 -5.96 -9.91 -11.33
C HIS A 447 -4.99 -9.28 -10.35
N GLU A 448 -5.52 -8.48 -9.43
CA GLU A 448 -4.73 -7.87 -8.36
C GLU A 448 -5.33 -8.22 -7.01
N ILE A 449 -4.46 -8.34 -6.00
CA ILE A 449 -4.84 -8.44 -4.59
C ILE A 449 -3.95 -7.53 -3.75
N ARG A 450 -4.45 -7.13 -2.58
CA ARG A 450 -3.63 -6.55 -1.50
C ARG A 450 -3.40 -7.64 -0.45
N THR A 451 -2.16 -7.86 -0.06
CA THR A 451 -1.79 -9.01 0.78
C THR A 451 -0.49 -8.77 1.55
N ASP A 452 -0.17 -9.67 2.47
CA ASP A 452 1.15 -9.71 3.12
C ASP A 452 2.24 -10.05 2.09
N VAL A 453 3.28 -9.23 2.05
CA VAL A 453 4.45 -9.40 1.16
C VAL A 453 5.72 -9.28 2.01
N CYS A 454 6.69 -10.17 1.75
CA CYS A 454 8.06 -10.07 2.23
C CYS A 454 9.01 -10.04 1.02
N GLU A 455 9.86 -9.02 0.99
CA GLU A 455 10.89 -8.83 -0.02
C GLU A 455 12.27 -8.90 0.64
N ILE A 456 13.14 -9.76 0.13
CA ILE A 456 14.54 -9.87 0.53
C ILE A 456 15.40 -9.58 -0.70
N GLN A 457 16.17 -8.50 -0.63
CA GLN A 457 17.11 -8.11 -1.67
C GLN A 457 18.53 -8.44 -1.23
N LEU A 458 19.17 -9.38 -1.93
CA LEU A 458 20.58 -9.71 -1.78
C LEU A 458 21.39 -8.93 -2.82
N TYR A 459 22.41 -8.21 -2.39
CA TYR A 459 23.10 -7.24 -3.24
C TYR A 459 23.93 -7.85 -4.37
N ASP A 460 24.41 -9.08 -4.17
CA ASP A 460 25.11 -9.85 -5.20
C ASP A 460 24.15 -10.65 -6.12
N CYS A 461 22.82 -10.47 -5.98
CA CYS A 461 21.83 -11.13 -6.82
C CYS A 461 21.55 -10.36 -8.12
N ALA A 462 22.37 -10.61 -9.14
CA ALA A 462 22.26 -9.93 -10.45
C ALA A 462 21.33 -10.62 -11.47
N SER A 463 20.84 -11.83 -11.20
CA SER A 463 19.98 -12.62 -12.11
C SER A 463 18.57 -12.82 -11.53
N ARG A 464 17.58 -12.77 -12.42
CA ARG A 464 16.18 -13.08 -12.10
C ARG A 464 16.03 -14.53 -11.66
N GLU A 465 16.66 -15.45 -12.37
CA GLU A 465 16.56 -16.90 -12.14
C GLU A 465 17.09 -17.29 -10.76
N VAL A 466 18.17 -16.64 -10.34
CA VAL A 466 18.73 -16.76 -8.98
C VAL A 466 17.75 -16.25 -7.94
N ALA A 467 17.23 -15.03 -8.10
CA ALA A 467 16.26 -14.43 -7.17
C ALA A 467 14.98 -15.27 -7.06
N LEU A 468 14.48 -15.79 -8.18
CA LEU A 468 13.28 -16.65 -8.22
C LEU A 468 13.52 -17.96 -7.46
N THR A 469 14.71 -18.54 -7.61
CA THR A 469 15.08 -19.77 -6.91
C THR A 469 15.25 -19.55 -5.41
N VAL A 470 15.81 -18.40 -5.01
CA VAL A 470 15.88 -17.98 -3.61
C VAL A 470 14.48 -17.75 -3.04
N ALA A 471 13.56 -17.11 -3.77
CA ALA A 471 12.18 -16.92 -3.35
C ALA A 471 11.45 -18.26 -3.13
N LEU A 472 11.63 -19.23 -4.04
CA LEU A 472 11.09 -20.59 -3.89
C LEU A 472 11.63 -21.29 -2.64
N ALA A 473 12.94 -21.16 -2.37
CA ALA A 473 13.58 -21.77 -1.22
C ALA A 473 13.14 -21.16 0.12
N ILE A 474 13.04 -19.82 0.17
CA ILE A 474 12.52 -19.08 1.33
C ILE A 474 11.06 -19.48 1.62
N ARG A 475 10.24 -19.55 0.56
CA ARG A 475 8.84 -19.97 0.67
C ARG A 475 8.70 -21.38 1.24
N GLU A 476 9.48 -22.33 0.74
CA GLU A 476 9.48 -23.72 1.20
C GLU A 476 9.94 -23.82 2.67
N ALA A 477 10.97 -23.07 3.07
CA ALA A 477 11.42 -23.00 4.46
C ALA A 477 10.33 -22.43 5.39
N ALA A 478 9.68 -21.34 4.99
CA ALA A 478 8.58 -20.74 5.75
C ALA A 478 7.40 -21.71 5.91
N ALA A 479 7.00 -22.38 4.82
CA ALA A 479 5.90 -23.33 4.82
C ALA A 479 6.15 -24.51 5.78
N ARG A 480 7.38 -25.05 5.79
CA ARG A 480 7.79 -26.14 6.69
C ARG A 480 7.74 -25.74 8.16
N ARG A 481 8.22 -24.53 8.49
CA ARG A 481 8.18 -24.02 9.88
C ARG A 481 6.75 -23.78 10.37
N LEU A 482 5.88 -23.30 9.49
CA LEU A 482 4.48 -23.02 9.81
C LEU A 482 3.60 -24.28 9.80
N GLY A 483 4.04 -25.36 9.15
CA GLY A 483 3.23 -26.57 8.97
C GLY A 483 2.08 -26.37 7.97
N VAL A 484 2.24 -25.47 7.00
CA VAL A 484 1.25 -25.16 5.95
C VAL A 484 1.74 -25.63 4.58
N ASP A 485 0.85 -25.69 3.60
CA ASP A 485 1.26 -25.95 2.21
C ASP A 485 2.01 -24.73 1.65
N ALA A 486 3.10 -24.94 0.91
CA ALA A 486 3.84 -23.88 0.25
C ALA A 486 2.96 -23.13 -0.77
N ASP A 487 1.90 -23.78 -1.27
CA ASP A 487 0.93 -23.20 -2.21
C ASP A 487 0.05 -22.09 -1.60
N GLU A 488 0.02 -21.96 -0.26
CA GLU A 488 -0.62 -20.84 0.44
C GLU A 488 0.14 -19.52 0.23
N MET A 489 1.40 -19.61 -0.20
CA MET A 489 2.27 -18.48 -0.50
C MET A 489 2.66 -18.47 -1.99
N GLY A 490 2.59 -17.30 -2.61
CA GLY A 490 3.15 -17.05 -3.92
C GLY A 490 4.62 -16.62 -3.84
N PHE A 491 5.27 -16.58 -4.99
CA PHE A 491 6.67 -16.20 -5.15
C PHE A 491 6.84 -15.36 -6.41
N ALA A 492 7.82 -14.46 -6.41
CA ALA A 492 8.22 -13.68 -7.57
C ALA A 492 9.68 -13.22 -7.44
N ALA A 493 10.25 -12.79 -8.57
CA ALA A 493 11.55 -12.13 -8.63
C ALA A 493 11.39 -10.74 -9.25
N PRO A 494 10.88 -9.73 -8.53
CA PRO A 494 10.76 -8.38 -9.08
C PRO A 494 12.13 -7.74 -9.31
N PRO A 495 12.29 -6.94 -10.37
CA PRO A 495 13.49 -6.14 -10.57
C PRO A 495 13.59 -5.09 -9.46
N ALA A 496 14.82 -4.82 -9.02
CA ALA A 496 15.10 -3.87 -7.97
C ALA A 496 16.36 -3.06 -8.28
N ILE A 497 16.52 -1.93 -7.59
CA ILE A 497 17.71 -1.10 -7.70
C ILE A 497 18.54 -1.30 -6.43
N HIS A 498 19.80 -1.71 -6.60
CA HIS A 498 20.79 -1.75 -5.53
C HIS A 498 21.00 -0.32 -4.97
N PRO A 499 21.25 -0.11 -3.67
CA PRO A 499 21.52 1.24 -3.13
C PRO A 499 22.60 2.05 -3.87
N ALA A 500 23.59 1.37 -4.45
CA ALA A 500 24.61 1.97 -5.31
C ALA A 500 24.18 2.23 -6.77
N GLY A 501 22.89 2.12 -7.10
CA GLY A 501 22.32 2.45 -8.42
C GLY A 501 22.39 1.35 -9.48
N GLN A 502 22.91 0.17 -9.15
CA GLN A 502 23.02 -0.96 -10.08
C GLN A 502 21.70 -1.74 -10.18
N ARG A 503 21.43 -2.34 -11.34
CA ARG A 503 20.30 -3.27 -11.51
C ARG A 503 20.53 -4.52 -10.67
N ASN A 504 19.49 -4.98 -10.00
CA ASN A 504 19.51 -6.12 -9.09
C ASN A 504 18.11 -6.78 -9.11
N TRP A 505 17.97 -7.95 -8.49
CA TRP A 505 16.70 -8.67 -8.37
C TRP A 505 16.41 -9.02 -6.92
N THR A 506 15.14 -8.89 -6.54
CA THR A 506 14.66 -9.17 -5.18
C THR A 506 13.94 -10.52 -5.16
N ALA A 507 14.14 -11.31 -4.10
CA ALA A 507 13.30 -12.47 -3.83
C ALA A 507 12.05 -12.01 -3.08
N ALA A 508 10.87 -12.22 -3.66
CA ALA A 508 9.59 -11.83 -3.05
C ALA A 508 8.73 -13.07 -2.76
N VAL A 509 8.20 -13.13 -1.53
CA VAL A 509 7.23 -14.14 -1.10
C VAL A 509 6.01 -13.40 -0.55
N PHE A 510 4.81 -13.85 -0.90
CA PHE A 510 3.58 -13.17 -0.53
C PHE A 510 2.46 -14.15 -0.26
N ASP A 511 1.46 -13.75 0.50
CA ASP A 511 0.31 -14.61 0.80
C ASP A 511 -0.66 -14.60 -0.37
N ARG A 512 -1.14 -15.78 -0.81
CA ARG A 512 -2.12 -15.85 -1.91
C ARG A 512 -3.52 -15.41 -1.50
N ALA A 513 -3.85 -15.53 -0.21
CA ALA A 513 -5.13 -15.08 0.30
C ALA A 513 -5.24 -13.55 0.20
N SER A 514 -6.31 -13.05 -0.41
CA SER A 514 -6.61 -11.61 -0.43
C SER A 514 -6.76 -11.08 1.01
N GLY A 515 -6.17 -9.92 1.27
CA GLY A 515 -5.93 -9.36 2.59
C GLY A 515 -4.67 -9.90 3.28
N GLY A 516 -4.18 -11.09 2.94
CA GLY A 516 -3.03 -11.74 3.57
C GLY A 516 -3.39 -12.55 4.82
N ALA A 517 -2.71 -13.67 5.04
CA ALA A 517 -2.88 -14.59 6.18
C ALA A 517 -1.79 -14.40 7.26
N GLY A 518 -0.80 -13.54 6.99
CA GLY A 518 0.38 -13.30 7.81
C GLY A 518 1.51 -14.33 7.65
N PHE A 519 1.46 -15.22 6.65
CA PHE A 519 2.47 -16.29 6.49
C PHE A 519 3.82 -15.74 6.02
N SER A 520 3.84 -14.99 4.92
CA SER A 520 5.04 -14.35 4.38
C SER A 520 5.66 -13.34 5.36
N ALA A 521 4.85 -12.67 6.19
CA ALA A 521 5.33 -11.76 7.23
C ALA A 521 6.18 -12.49 8.30
N THR A 522 5.99 -13.80 8.50
CA THR A 522 6.80 -14.57 9.45
C THR A 522 8.26 -14.72 9.01
N ILE A 523 8.55 -14.63 7.71
CA ILE A 523 9.91 -14.65 7.16
C ILE A 523 10.74 -13.52 7.78
N ALA A 524 10.14 -12.34 7.94
CA ALA A 524 10.82 -11.18 8.52
C ALA A 524 11.04 -11.31 10.04
N ARG A 525 10.41 -12.26 10.73
CA ARG A 525 10.64 -12.49 12.18
C ARG A 525 11.96 -13.24 12.42
N ASP A 526 12.34 -14.15 11.53
CA ASP A 526 13.64 -14.85 11.58
C ASP A 526 14.24 -15.00 10.17
N PRO A 527 14.67 -13.88 9.54
CA PRO A 527 15.19 -13.93 8.18
C PRO A 527 16.47 -14.76 8.08
N ILE A 528 17.26 -14.83 9.16
CA ILE A 528 18.54 -15.56 9.18
C ILE A 528 18.33 -17.06 9.21
N GLY A 529 17.44 -17.54 10.09
CA GLY A 529 17.08 -18.94 10.10
C GLY A 529 16.46 -19.39 8.76
N ILE A 530 15.57 -18.56 8.18
CA ILE A 530 14.95 -18.86 6.89
C ILE A 530 15.98 -18.90 5.75
N LEU A 531 16.92 -17.97 5.68
CA LEU A 531 17.97 -17.99 4.64
C LEU A 531 18.92 -19.18 4.77
N ASN A 532 19.27 -19.57 6.00
CA ASN A 532 20.07 -20.77 6.24
C ASN A 532 19.33 -22.06 5.85
N GLU A 533 18.03 -22.14 6.16
CA GLU A 533 17.20 -23.28 5.77
C GLU A 533 16.99 -23.31 4.25
N ALA A 534 16.79 -22.15 3.61
CA ALA A 534 16.74 -22.02 2.15
C ALA A 534 18.02 -22.51 1.47
N ARG A 535 19.20 -22.18 2.02
CA ARG A 535 20.50 -22.73 1.56
C ARG A 535 20.48 -24.26 1.64
N ASP A 536 20.08 -24.80 2.79
CA ASP A 536 20.06 -26.23 3.05
C ASP A 536 19.04 -27.01 2.18
N LEU A 537 17.96 -26.35 1.76
CA LEU A 537 17.00 -26.91 0.80
C LEU A 537 17.60 -27.03 -0.61
N LEU A 538 18.42 -26.05 -1.01
CA LEU A 538 19.06 -26.00 -2.32
C LEU A 538 20.34 -26.85 -2.40
N ASP A 539 20.85 -27.36 -1.27
CA ASP A 539 21.98 -28.29 -1.24
C ASP A 539 21.54 -29.70 -1.67
N CYS A 540 21.72 -30.00 -2.96
CA CYS A 540 21.34 -31.29 -3.54
C CYS A 540 22.18 -32.49 -3.07
N SER A 541 23.27 -32.26 -2.32
CA SER A 541 24.08 -33.33 -1.75
C SER A 541 23.46 -33.94 -0.47
N LYS A 542 22.51 -33.23 0.17
CA LYS A 542 21.86 -33.72 1.39
C LYS A 542 20.95 -34.92 1.14
N LEU A 543 20.80 -35.74 2.18
CA LEU A 543 19.91 -36.91 2.15
C LEU A 543 18.48 -36.50 1.76
N GLY A 544 17.86 -37.28 0.87
CA GLY A 544 16.50 -37.03 0.37
C GLY A 544 16.40 -35.99 -0.76
N ARG A 545 17.53 -35.46 -1.26
CA ARG A 545 17.57 -34.58 -2.43
C ARG A 545 17.78 -35.36 -3.74
N CYS A 546 18.03 -34.67 -4.85
CA CYS A 546 18.27 -35.34 -6.13
C CYS A 546 19.65 -36.00 -6.23
N GLY A 547 20.59 -35.71 -5.32
CA GLY A 547 21.94 -36.29 -5.29
C GLY A 547 22.91 -35.69 -6.31
N ASP A 548 22.44 -34.76 -7.15
CA ASP A 548 23.26 -34.08 -8.15
C ASP A 548 23.61 -32.66 -7.67
N PRO A 549 24.84 -32.42 -7.16
CA PRO A 549 25.28 -31.09 -6.72
C PRO A 549 25.42 -30.09 -7.88
N ASP A 550 25.52 -30.60 -9.11
CA ASP A 550 25.68 -29.82 -10.33
C ASP A 550 24.34 -29.50 -11.01
N ALA A 551 23.21 -29.99 -10.51
CA ALA A 551 21.90 -29.66 -11.06
C ALA A 551 21.71 -28.14 -11.16
N VAL A 552 21.47 -27.63 -12.38
CA VAL A 552 21.26 -26.19 -12.61
C VAL A 552 19.84 -25.79 -12.20
N PHE A 553 18.83 -26.54 -12.64
CA PHE A 553 17.44 -26.24 -12.35
C PHE A 553 16.98 -26.78 -10.99
N ALA A 554 16.01 -26.10 -10.38
CA ALA A 554 15.30 -26.61 -9.23
C ALA A 554 14.47 -27.85 -9.58
N CYS A 555 14.25 -28.73 -8.61
CA CYS A 555 13.47 -29.95 -8.72
C CYS A 555 12.47 -30.11 -7.56
N PRO A 556 11.50 -31.03 -7.65
CA PRO A 556 10.54 -31.27 -6.58
C PRO A 556 11.13 -31.86 -5.29
N ARG A 557 12.39 -32.31 -5.32
CA ARG A 557 13.11 -32.74 -4.10
C ARG A 557 13.80 -31.60 -3.37
N CYS A 558 14.05 -30.46 -4.04
CA CYS A 558 14.66 -29.29 -3.40
C CYS A 558 13.61 -28.26 -2.98
N VAL A 559 12.91 -27.63 -3.93
CA VAL A 559 12.01 -26.48 -3.65
C VAL A 559 10.77 -26.38 -4.56
N LEU A 560 10.60 -27.28 -5.55
CA LEU A 560 9.42 -27.21 -6.43
C LEU A 560 8.20 -27.92 -5.81
N SER A 561 7.08 -27.21 -5.78
CA SER A 561 5.76 -27.68 -5.36
C SER A 561 4.84 -27.82 -6.58
N VAL A 562 3.57 -28.20 -6.38
CA VAL A 562 2.61 -28.48 -7.47
C VAL A 562 2.42 -27.27 -8.39
N ASP A 563 2.33 -26.08 -7.80
CA ASP A 563 2.09 -24.80 -8.46
C ASP A 563 3.33 -24.24 -9.16
N SER A 564 4.54 -24.54 -8.69
CA SER A 564 5.79 -23.95 -9.21
C SER A 564 6.46 -24.78 -10.31
N GLN A 565 5.87 -25.90 -10.74
CA GLN A 565 6.46 -26.79 -11.76
C GLN A 565 6.66 -26.11 -13.12
N HIS A 566 5.89 -25.06 -13.41
CA HIS A 566 6.04 -24.28 -14.64
C HIS A 566 7.30 -23.39 -14.63
N ALA A 567 7.89 -23.14 -13.45
CA ALA A 567 9.00 -22.21 -13.29
C ALA A 567 10.38 -22.86 -13.46
N VAL A 568 10.47 -24.17 -13.73
CA VAL A 568 11.74 -24.94 -13.75
C VAL A 568 12.79 -24.26 -14.61
N GLU A 569 12.45 -23.93 -15.86
CA GLU A 569 13.38 -23.31 -16.83
C GLU A 569 13.83 -21.89 -16.41
N GLY A 570 13.04 -21.23 -15.56
CA GLY A 570 13.35 -19.92 -14.99
C GLY A 570 14.12 -19.98 -13.67
N THR A 571 14.66 -21.14 -13.26
CA THR A 571 15.44 -21.29 -12.02
C THR A 571 16.92 -21.50 -12.27
N ASP A 572 17.76 -21.04 -11.35
CA ASP A 572 19.18 -21.39 -11.24
C ASP A 572 19.50 -21.75 -9.78
N ARG A 573 19.29 -23.02 -9.47
CA ARG A 573 19.55 -23.63 -8.16
C ARG A 573 21.04 -23.62 -7.82
N ARG A 574 21.93 -23.82 -8.78
CA ARG A 574 23.38 -23.87 -8.51
C ARG A 574 23.91 -22.51 -8.09
N ALA A 575 23.58 -21.45 -8.84
CA ALA A 575 23.99 -20.10 -8.50
C ALA A 575 23.28 -19.60 -7.21
N ALA A 576 22.00 -19.91 -7.02
CA ALA A 576 21.29 -19.57 -5.77
C ALA A 576 21.90 -20.25 -4.54
N HIS A 577 22.22 -21.54 -4.61
CA HIS A 577 22.91 -22.25 -3.52
C HIS A 577 24.28 -21.64 -3.23
N SER A 578 25.04 -21.30 -4.29
CA SER A 578 26.36 -20.69 -4.17
C SER A 578 26.30 -19.30 -3.52
N LEU A 579 25.33 -18.46 -3.93
CA LEU A 579 25.07 -17.15 -3.32
C LEU A 579 24.73 -17.28 -1.83
N LEU A 580 23.78 -18.14 -1.47
CA LEU A 580 23.39 -18.34 -0.08
C LEU A 580 24.52 -18.95 0.77
N THR A 581 25.37 -19.78 0.17
CA THR A 581 26.56 -20.32 0.84
C THR A 581 27.60 -19.24 1.08
N ALA A 582 27.86 -18.38 0.09
CA ALA A 582 28.83 -17.29 0.19
C ALA A 582 28.46 -16.29 1.29
N ILE A 583 27.18 -15.94 1.43
CA ILE A 583 26.72 -14.99 2.45
C ILE A 583 26.59 -15.62 3.84
N GLY A 584 26.66 -16.96 3.98
CA GLY A 584 26.32 -17.66 5.22
C GLY A 584 27.08 -17.17 6.46
N ARG A 585 28.37 -16.83 6.33
CA ARG A 585 29.17 -16.25 7.43
C ARG A 585 28.85 -14.79 7.72
N SER A 586 28.33 -14.07 6.74
CA SER A 586 27.94 -12.66 6.83
C SER A 586 26.52 -12.46 7.34
N LEU A 587 25.78 -13.57 7.58
CA LEU A 587 24.49 -13.55 8.26
C LEU A 587 24.64 -13.42 9.80
N ASP A 588 25.83 -13.70 10.34
CA ASP A 588 26.15 -13.43 11.74
C ASP A 588 26.35 -11.94 11.97
N LEU A 589 25.91 -11.43 13.13
CA LEU A 589 26.08 -10.02 13.48
C LEU A 589 27.58 -9.65 13.59
N PRO A 590 28.10 -8.77 12.69
CA PRO A 590 29.49 -8.34 12.71
C PRO A 590 29.88 -7.66 14.03
N LYS A 591 31.14 -7.83 14.46
CA LYS A 591 31.63 -7.27 15.74
C LYS A 591 31.38 -5.77 15.91
N ARG A 592 31.48 -4.99 14.82
CA ARG A 592 31.24 -3.53 14.82
C ARG A 592 29.80 -3.13 15.17
N PHE A 593 28.83 -4.05 14.99
CA PHE A 593 27.42 -3.82 15.31
C PHE A 593 26.99 -4.49 16.62
N ARG A 594 27.92 -5.10 17.36
CA ARG A 594 27.65 -5.68 18.69
C ARG A 594 27.65 -4.59 19.77
N LEU A 595 26.69 -3.67 19.68
CA LEU A 595 26.62 -2.44 20.47
C LEU A 595 26.37 -2.67 21.98
N PHE A 596 25.93 -3.87 22.38
CA PHE A 596 25.72 -4.31 23.76
C PHE A 596 26.69 -5.45 24.16
N GLY A 597 27.84 -5.53 23.49
CA GLY A 597 28.81 -6.60 23.71
C GLY A 597 28.43 -7.94 23.07
N PRO A 598 29.05 -9.06 23.47
CA PRO A 598 28.89 -10.35 22.80
C PRO A 598 27.47 -10.90 22.76
N ALA A 599 26.61 -10.50 23.70
CA ALA A 599 25.20 -10.90 23.78
C ALA A 599 24.25 -10.01 22.96
N THR A 600 24.78 -9.13 22.11
CA THR A 600 23.96 -8.30 21.21
C THR A 600 23.19 -9.18 20.23
N GLU A 601 21.88 -8.95 20.13
CA GLU A 601 21.00 -9.63 19.19
C GLU A 601 20.59 -8.70 18.05
N TYR A 602 20.42 -9.25 16.85
CA TYR A 602 19.80 -8.54 15.73
C TYR A 602 18.29 -8.39 15.96
N GLU A 603 17.74 -7.20 15.72
CA GLU A 603 16.31 -6.97 15.76
C GLU A 603 15.73 -7.05 14.33
N SER A 604 14.99 -8.13 14.08
CA SER A 604 14.40 -8.44 12.78
C SER A 604 12.99 -7.86 12.62
N ALA A 605 12.31 -7.44 13.69
CA ALA A 605 10.99 -6.82 13.61
C ALA A 605 11.09 -5.30 13.38
N PRO A 606 10.10 -4.67 12.72
CA PRO A 606 10.01 -3.21 12.66
C PRO A 606 10.08 -2.64 14.09
N LEU A 607 10.91 -1.62 14.32
CA LEU A 607 11.20 -1.17 15.69
C LEU A 607 9.96 -0.75 16.49
N PRO A 608 8.96 -0.02 15.94
CA PRO A 608 7.73 0.29 16.66
C PRO A 608 6.94 -0.96 17.09
N GLN A 609 6.98 -2.03 16.30
CA GLN A 609 6.36 -3.31 16.62
C GLN A 609 7.15 -4.02 17.74
N ALA A 610 8.48 -4.13 17.61
CA ALA A 610 9.34 -4.76 18.62
C ALA A 610 9.18 -4.10 20.00
N LEU A 611 9.08 -2.78 20.04
CA LEU A 611 8.86 -2.01 21.27
C LEU A 611 7.45 -2.22 21.83
N SER A 612 6.42 -2.25 20.97
CA SER A 612 5.04 -2.48 21.39
C SER A 612 4.86 -3.87 21.99
N ASP A 613 5.43 -4.90 21.35
CA ASP A 613 5.37 -6.29 21.85
C ASP A 613 6.01 -6.37 23.25
N ARG A 614 7.20 -5.78 23.43
CA ARG A 614 7.91 -5.76 24.71
C ARG A 614 7.23 -4.94 25.79
N LEU A 615 6.60 -3.83 25.42
CA LEU A 615 5.82 -3.00 26.36
C LEU A 615 4.52 -3.72 26.77
N GLY A 616 3.95 -4.53 25.87
CA GLY A 616 2.75 -5.34 26.11
C GLY A 616 2.94 -6.52 27.05
N ASP A 617 4.18 -7.00 27.24
CA ASP A 617 4.50 -8.15 28.10
C ASP A 617 4.03 -7.97 29.56
N ASP A 618 4.15 -6.75 30.11
CA ASP A 618 3.77 -6.41 31.49
C ASP A 618 3.30 -4.94 31.57
N ALA A 619 2.22 -4.68 32.31
CA ALA A 619 1.66 -3.33 32.47
C ALA A 619 2.60 -2.34 33.19
N SER A 620 3.52 -2.86 34.02
CA SER A 620 4.54 -2.08 34.73
C SER A 620 5.71 -1.65 33.86
N ASN A 621 5.85 -2.22 32.65
CA ASN A 621 6.93 -1.83 31.74
C ASN A 621 6.77 -0.37 31.33
N THR A 622 7.89 0.35 31.34
CA THR A 622 7.99 1.73 30.87
C THR A 622 8.88 1.80 29.63
N LEU A 623 8.57 2.74 28.75
CA LEU A 623 9.25 2.93 27.47
C LEU A 623 9.93 4.29 27.46
N VAL A 624 11.19 4.31 27.06
CA VAL A 624 11.96 5.52 26.84
C VAL A 624 12.43 5.54 25.39
N VAL A 625 12.10 6.59 24.65
CA VAL A 625 12.52 6.76 23.25
C VAL A 625 13.51 7.92 23.18
N PHE A 626 14.66 7.69 22.54
CA PHE A 626 15.72 8.69 22.43
C PHE A 626 15.53 9.52 21.17
N MET A 627 15.22 10.80 21.34
CA MET A 627 15.15 11.74 20.24
C MET A 627 16.55 12.32 20.04
N SER A 628 17.14 11.99 18.89
CA SER A 628 18.50 12.38 18.54
C SER A 628 18.49 13.39 17.39
N GLY A 629 19.62 14.07 17.21
CA GLY A 629 19.76 15.12 16.20
C GLY A 629 19.11 16.45 16.62
N PRO A 630 19.24 17.50 15.79
CA PRO A 630 18.72 18.81 16.11
C PRO A 630 17.19 18.79 16.24
N PRO A 631 16.59 19.33 17.33
CA PRO A 631 15.13 19.38 17.48
C PRO A 631 14.40 20.07 16.32
N ALA A 632 15.11 21.02 15.69
CA ALA A 632 14.79 21.66 14.42
C ALA A 632 14.33 20.75 13.27
N GLU A 633 14.89 19.54 13.22
CA GLU A 633 14.76 18.58 12.12
C GLU A 633 13.77 17.46 12.45
N TRP A 634 13.17 17.48 13.65
CA TRP A 634 12.25 16.43 14.08
C TRP A 634 10.93 16.48 13.32
N GLU A 635 10.59 15.37 12.67
CA GLU A 635 9.38 15.20 11.88
C GLU A 635 8.29 14.44 12.64
N LEU A 636 7.75 15.01 13.73
CA LEU A 636 6.80 14.30 14.60
C LEU A 636 5.56 13.76 13.86
N GLU A 637 5.09 14.44 12.81
CA GLU A 637 3.93 14.03 12.00
C GLU A 637 4.18 12.74 11.20
N THR A 638 5.41 12.53 10.71
CA THR A 638 5.78 11.37 9.88
C THR A 638 6.55 10.32 10.67
N TRP A 639 6.83 10.59 11.94
CA TRP A 639 7.60 9.74 12.82
C TRP A 639 6.84 8.45 13.14
N GLN A 640 7.41 7.31 12.74
CA GLN A 640 6.78 5.99 12.89
C GLN A 640 6.48 5.61 14.35
N MET A 641 7.18 6.24 15.31
CA MET A 641 6.99 5.99 16.73
C MET A 641 5.93 6.88 17.39
N ALA A 642 5.56 8.02 16.77
CA ALA A 642 4.60 8.96 17.34
C ALA A 642 3.23 8.32 17.63
N PRO A 643 2.61 7.56 16.71
CA PRO A 643 1.33 6.90 16.98
C PRO A 643 1.42 5.87 18.10
N VAL A 644 2.58 5.22 18.26
CA VAL A 644 2.81 4.24 19.33
C VAL A 644 2.89 4.95 20.69
N LEU A 645 3.63 6.05 20.77
CA LEU A 645 3.76 6.84 22.01
C LEU A 645 2.42 7.46 22.43
N GLU A 646 1.70 8.08 21.49
CA GLU A 646 0.36 8.63 21.73
C GLU A 646 -0.59 7.57 22.27
N ARG A 647 -0.58 6.38 21.67
CA ARG A 647 -1.41 5.26 22.07
C ARG A 647 -1.13 4.77 23.49
N TRP A 648 0.14 4.58 23.82
CA TRP A 648 0.52 4.06 25.15
C TRP A 648 0.39 5.12 26.24
N GLY A 649 0.68 6.40 25.94
CA GLY A 649 0.44 7.50 26.87
C GLY A 649 -1.04 7.74 27.12
N ALA A 650 -1.92 7.62 26.12
CA ALA A 650 -3.37 7.68 26.29
C ALA A 650 -3.89 6.61 27.28
N ARG A 651 -3.22 5.45 27.36
CA ARG A 651 -3.50 4.36 28.32
C ARG A 651 -2.90 4.55 29.70
N GLY A 652 -2.20 5.66 29.94
CA GLY A 652 -1.53 5.94 31.21
C GLY A 652 -0.30 5.05 31.45
N ARG A 653 0.32 4.48 30.41
CA ARG A 653 1.61 3.79 30.55
C ARG A 653 2.73 4.79 30.75
N GLY A 654 3.79 4.39 31.45
CA GLY A 654 4.99 5.20 31.59
C GLY A 654 5.76 5.27 30.29
N VAL A 655 5.46 6.27 29.46
CA VAL A 655 6.15 6.56 28.20
C VAL A 655 6.91 7.88 28.32
N GLN A 656 8.16 7.88 27.89
CA GLN A 656 9.07 9.02 28.01
C GLN A 656 9.80 9.26 26.69
N ILE A 657 10.03 10.53 26.35
CA ILE A 657 11.00 10.93 25.32
C ILE A 657 12.23 11.53 26.00
N ALA A 658 13.38 10.93 25.74
CA ALA A 658 14.67 11.40 26.23
C ALA A 658 15.30 12.33 25.18
N VAL A 659 15.58 13.57 25.58
CA VAL A 659 16.08 14.65 24.72
C VAL A 659 17.38 15.24 25.26
N ASP A 660 18.20 15.81 24.38
CA ASP A 660 19.25 16.75 24.83
C ASP A 660 18.56 18.04 25.30
N ALA A 661 18.54 18.25 26.61
CA ALA A 661 17.89 19.39 27.24
C ALA A 661 18.47 20.73 26.75
N SER A 662 19.78 20.80 26.57
CA SER A 662 20.45 22.02 26.11
C SER A 662 20.10 22.34 24.66
N ALA A 663 20.06 21.33 23.79
CA ALA A 663 19.68 21.48 22.38
C ALA A 663 18.21 21.86 22.22
N LEU A 664 17.31 21.28 23.04
CA LEU A 664 15.89 21.62 23.01
C LEU A 664 15.63 23.04 23.52
N THR A 665 16.28 23.45 24.62
CA THR A 665 16.13 24.81 25.16
C THR A 665 16.71 25.87 24.21
N ALA A 666 17.83 25.57 23.52
CA ALA A 666 18.44 26.48 22.56
C ALA A 666 17.72 26.56 21.19
N THR A 667 16.80 25.63 20.91
CA THR A 667 15.99 25.61 19.70
C THR A 667 14.92 26.70 19.74
N ASP A 668 14.39 27.16 18.59
CA ASP A 668 13.35 28.19 18.52
C ASP A 668 12.05 27.86 19.27
N ALA A 669 11.36 28.91 19.72
CA ALA A 669 10.12 28.81 20.47
C ALA A 669 9.00 27.99 19.79
N VAL A 670 8.91 28.01 18.45
CA VAL A 670 7.87 27.24 17.73
C VAL A 670 8.11 25.76 17.88
N THR A 671 9.34 25.32 17.63
CA THR A 671 9.71 23.92 17.78
C THR A 671 9.58 23.46 19.23
N ARG A 672 10.02 24.27 20.22
CA ARG A 672 9.82 23.95 21.65
C ARG A 672 8.34 23.77 21.97
N ARG A 673 7.50 24.71 21.52
CA ARG A 673 6.04 24.65 21.72
C ARG A 673 5.41 23.44 21.03
N ASN A 674 5.82 23.11 19.81
CA ASN A 674 5.29 21.96 19.08
C ASN A 674 5.65 20.62 19.75
N VAL A 675 6.89 20.47 20.22
CA VAL A 675 7.30 19.29 21.00
C VAL A 675 6.50 19.18 22.30
N VAL A 676 6.33 20.30 23.01
CA VAL A 676 5.55 20.35 24.26
C VAL A 676 4.07 20.01 24.04
N LEU A 677 3.41 20.65 23.07
CA LEU A 677 2.00 20.42 22.78
C LEU A 677 1.77 18.98 22.32
N TRP A 678 2.66 18.46 21.48
CA TRP A 678 2.62 17.07 21.07
C TRP A 678 2.78 16.12 22.26
N ALA A 679 3.79 16.33 23.12
CA ALA A 679 4.04 15.49 24.29
C ALA A 679 2.87 15.53 25.29
N GLN A 680 2.27 16.70 25.52
CA GLN A 680 1.06 16.85 26.35
C GLN A 680 -0.13 16.10 25.76
N ARG A 681 -0.39 16.24 24.45
CA ARG A 681 -1.44 15.50 23.73
C ARG A 681 -1.22 14.00 23.83
N ALA A 682 0.02 13.56 23.63
CA ALA A 682 0.44 12.17 23.69
C ALA A 682 0.50 11.61 25.11
N ARG A 683 0.45 12.47 26.15
CA ARG A 683 0.69 12.13 27.57
C ARG A 683 2.04 11.45 27.79
N VAL A 684 3.08 12.01 27.17
CA VAL A 684 4.46 11.54 27.22
C VAL A 684 5.29 12.49 28.08
N ASP A 685 6.08 11.95 29.00
CA ASP A 685 7.01 12.76 29.79
C ASP A 685 8.22 13.16 28.94
N ILE A 686 8.63 14.44 29.00
CA ILE A 686 9.88 14.91 28.43
C ILE A 686 10.97 14.81 29.51
N VAL A 687 12.02 14.05 29.24
CA VAL A 687 13.11 13.83 30.20
C VAL A 687 14.46 14.16 29.58
N ALA A 688 15.42 14.58 30.42
CA ALA A 688 16.80 14.78 29.98
C ALA A 688 17.48 13.43 29.71
N ARG A 689 18.36 13.39 28.71
CA ARG A 689 19.30 12.27 28.52
C ARG A 689 20.27 12.20 29.70
N ASN A 690 20.58 10.99 30.15
CA ASN A 690 21.62 10.74 31.14
C ASN A 690 23.00 10.74 30.46
N GLU A 691 24.07 11.08 31.20
CA GLU A 691 25.45 11.00 30.69
C GLU A 691 25.87 9.58 30.26
N VAL A 692 25.23 8.56 30.82
CA VAL A 692 25.45 7.14 30.49
C VAL A 692 24.64 6.64 29.29
N ASP A 693 23.74 7.46 28.73
CA ASP A 693 22.96 7.08 27.55
C ASP A 693 23.84 7.08 26.30
N ASN A 694 24.00 5.92 25.66
CA ASN A 694 24.82 5.77 24.47
C ASN A 694 24.18 6.48 23.26
N ASP A 695 24.97 7.22 22.49
CA ASP A 695 24.53 7.93 21.27
C ASP A 695 23.98 7.04 20.16
N ALA A 696 24.21 5.73 20.24
CA ALA A 696 23.65 4.75 19.33
C ALA A 696 22.22 4.30 19.72
N TRP A 697 21.72 4.64 20.91
CA TRP A 697 20.42 4.20 21.38
C TRP A 697 19.26 4.87 20.64
N LEU A 698 18.26 4.05 20.33
CA LEU A 698 17.00 4.44 19.70
C LEU A 698 15.87 4.45 20.74
N ALA A 699 15.77 3.38 21.54
CA ALA A 699 14.75 3.23 22.56
C ALA A 699 15.18 2.21 23.63
N GLY A 700 14.46 2.19 24.76
CA GLY A 700 14.62 1.20 25.81
C GLY A 700 13.30 0.90 26.52
N VAL A 701 13.10 -0.37 26.86
CA VAL A 701 11.98 -0.83 27.68
C VAL A 701 12.53 -1.24 29.04
N VAL A 702 12.11 -0.52 30.08
CA VAL A 702 12.44 -0.82 31.47
C VAL A 702 11.35 -1.73 32.03
N SER A 703 11.77 -2.87 32.56
CA SER A 703 10.92 -3.85 33.24
C SER A 703 11.38 -4.05 34.67
N THR A 704 10.60 -4.77 35.47
CA THR A 704 11.00 -5.24 36.80
C THR A 704 12.27 -6.10 36.80
N ARG A 705 12.64 -6.68 35.64
CA ARG A 705 13.79 -7.58 35.47
C ARG A 705 15.04 -6.88 34.92
N GLY A 706 14.94 -5.61 34.53
CA GLY A 706 16.04 -4.87 33.90
C GLY A 706 15.62 -4.06 32.68
N LEU A 707 16.61 -3.44 32.02
CA LEU A 707 16.44 -2.64 30.82
C LEU A 707 16.86 -3.44 29.58
N THR A 708 15.96 -3.54 28.61
CA THR A 708 16.31 -3.96 27.24
C THR A 708 16.36 -2.72 26.36
N ALA A 709 17.48 -2.48 25.67
CA ALA A 709 17.67 -1.32 24.81
C ALA A 709 17.83 -1.74 23.35
N TRP A 710 17.39 -0.87 22.44
CA TRP A 710 17.57 -0.97 20.99
C TRP A 710 18.48 0.14 20.50
N ALA A 711 19.39 -0.20 19.60
CA ALA A 711 20.41 0.71 19.11
C ALA A 711 20.71 0.49 17.62
N SER A 712 21.23 1.52 16.98
CA SER A 712 21.84 1.44 15.66
C SER A 712 23.02 2.40 15.56
N SER A 713 24.06 1.99 14.83
CA SER A 713 25.20 2.88 14.54
C SER A 713 24.89 3.90 13.44
N SER A 714 23.76 3.76 12.74
CA SER A 714 23.38 4.69 11.67
C SER A 714 22.82 6.00 12.24
N ALA A 715 23.30 7.13 11.72
CA ALA A 715 22.75 8.44 12.03
C ALA A 715 21.32 8.61 11.48
N SER A 716 21.06 8.07 10.29
CA SER A 716 19.75 8.15 9.64
C SER A 716 18.68 7.32 10.38
N ALA A 717 19.07 6.19 10.98
CA ALA A 717 18.18 5.39 11.84
C ALA A 717 17.67 6.18 13.05
N LYS A 718 18.44 7.16 13.52
CA LYS A 718 18.15 7.96 14.72
C LYS A 718 17.37 9.22 14.41
N ALA A 719 17.23 9.60 13.13
CA ALA A 719 16.46 10.75 12.72
C ALA A 719 14.98 10.56 13.06
N VAL A 720 14.39 11.53 13.75
CA VAL A 720 12.97 11.51 14.13
C VAL A 720 12.14 11.79 12.89
N GLY A 721 11.61 10.72 12.26
CA GLY A 721 10.80 10.80 11.06
C GLY A 721 10.49 9.42 10.46
N ILE A 722 10.16 9.38 9.17
CA ILE A 722 9.72 8.14 8.50
C ILE A 722 10.79 7.03 8.45
N GLY A 723 12.08 7.39 8.48
CA GLY A 723 13.20 6.45 8.46
C GLY A 723 13.64 5.91 9.83
N TRP A 724 13.00 6.35 10.92
CA TRP A 724 13.43 6.00 12.28
C TRP A 724 13.43 4.48 12.51
N GLY A 725 14.59 3.94 12.90
CA GLY A 725 14.80 2.50 13.10
C GLY A 725 14.62 1.64 11.85
N SER A 726 14.53 2.22 10.66
CA SER A 726 14.20 1.51 9.42
C SER A 726 15.09 1.94 8.26
N VAL A 727 16.37 1.55 8.33
CA VAL A 727 17.41 1.95 7.38
C VAL A 727 18.18 0.76 6.82
N SER A 728 18.79 0.95 5.65
CA SER A 728 19.57 -0.08 4.94
C SER A 728 21.08 -0.01 5.20
N ASP A 729 21.58 1.04 5.85
CA ASP A 729 23.01 1.30 6.04
C ASP A 729 23.59 0.71 7.34
N ALA A 730 22.74 0.41 8.32
CA ALA A 730 23.11 -0.35 9.52
C ALA A 730 21.92 -1.13 10.09
N PRO A 731 22.16 -2.28 10.75
CA PRO A 731 21.09 -3.01 11.42
C PRO A 731 20.59 -2.26 12.66
N VAL A 732 19.37 -2.60 13.08
CA VAL A 732 18.91 -2.37 14.45
C VAL A 732 19.28 -3.59 15.28
N VAL A 733 19.82 -3.35 16.46
CA VAL A 733 20.23 -4.39 17.40
C VAL A 733 19.64 -4.13 18.77
N ARG A 734 19.52 -5.17 19.58
CA ARG A 734 19.02 -5.09 20.94
C ARG A 734 19.94 -5.81 21.93
N GLY A 735 19.84 -5.43 23.19
CA GLY A 735 20.57 -6.11 24.27
C GLY A 735 20.06 -5.72 25.65
N ALA A 736 20.29 -6.60 26.61
CA ALA A 736 20.10 -6.29 28.02
C ALA A 736 21.21 -5.37 28.52
N THR A 737 20.86 -4.38 29.33
CA THR A 737 21.80 -3.45 29.95
C THR A 737 21.36 -3.14 31.38
N ALA A 738 22.25 -2.52 32.16
CA ALA A 738 21.94 -2.11 33.53
C ALA A 738 20.77 -1.11 33.54
N LEU A 739 19.94 -1.19 34.59
CA LEU A 739 18.91 -0.19 34.84
C LEU A 739 19.56 1.20 34.94
N ALA A 740 19.11 2.12 34.09
CA ALA A 740 19.53 3.51 34.17
C ALA A 740 18.96 4.16 35.44
N ALA A 741 19.68 5.15 36.00
CA ALA A 741 19.13 6.01 37.03
C ALA A 741 17.85 6.71 36.52
N PRO A 742 16.88 7.03 37.40
CA PRO A 742 15.70 7.80 37.01
C PRO A 742 16.11 9.07 36.27
N ARG A 743 15.48 9.32 35.11
CA ARG A 743 15.78 10.52 34.31
C ARG A 743 15.09 11.73 34.91
N GLU A 744 15.77 12.87 34.87
CA GLU A 744 15.21 14.15 35.29
C GLU A 744 14.10 14.58 34.33
N ARG A 745 12.91 14.86 34.86
CA ARG A 745 11.81 15.42 34.06
C ARG A 745 12.10 16.89 33.77
N LEU A 746 12.01 17.27 32.51
CA LEU A 746 12.17 18.65 32.09
C LEU A 746 10.94 19.48 32.46
N ASP A 747 11.15 20.70 32.94
CA ASP A 747 10.06 21.63 33.21
C ASP A 747 9.47 22.16 31.89
N VAL A 748 8.27 21.68 31.59
CA VAL A 748 7.50 22.04 30.40
C VAL A 748 7.18 23.54 30.38
N SER A 749 6.93 24.16 31.53
CA SER A 749 6.64 25.60 31.62
C SER A 749 7.87 26.44 31.29
N ALA A 750 9.06 25.98 31.67
CA ALA A 750 10.32 26.61 31.29
C ALA A 750 10.57 26.53 29.76
N LEU A 751 10.24 25.39 29.12
CA LEU A 751 10.37 25.23 27.66
C LEU A 751 9.45 26.15 26.84
N LEU A 752 8.27 26.47 27.39
CA LEU A 752 7.30 27.38 26.79
C LEU A 752 7.61 28.86 27.04
N SER A 753 8.53 29.16 27.95
CA SER A 753 8.92 30.54 28.24
C SER A 753 9.70 31.14 27.06
N ALA A 754 9.30 32.32 26.62
CA ALA A 754 10.01 33.07 25.58
C ALA A 754 11.36 33.54 26.14
N GLY A 755 12.47 33.20 25.48
CA GLY A 755 13.77 33.79 25.76
C GLY A 755 13.78 35.27 25.37
N GLY A 756 14.61 36.10 25.99
CA GLY A 756 14.56 37.57 25.87
C GLY A 756 14.67 38.17 24.46
N SER A 757 15.03 37.40 23.43
CA SER A 757 15.07 37.83 22.01
C SER A 757 14.00 37.19 21.10
N GLU A 758 13.13 36.32 21.65
CA GLU A 758 12.06 35.65 20.92
C GLU A 758 10.69 36.15 21.40
N ALA A 759 9.81 36.55 20.47
CA ALA A 759 8.42 36.91 20.77
C ALA A 759 7.47 35.92 20.09
N ILE A 760 6.56 35.32 20.85
CA ILE A 760 5.50 34.44 20.33
C ILE A 760 4.21 35.24 20.17
N PHE A 761 3.60 35.15 18.99
CA PHE A 761 2.33 35.81 18.67
C PHE A 761 1.29 34.74 18.35
N GLU A 762 0.30 34.60 19.23
CA GLU A 762 -0.89 33.79 18.95
C GLU A 762 -1.80 34.54 17.98
N ILE A 763 -2.26 33.84 16.95
CA ILE A 763 -3.10 34.36 15.88
C ILE A 763 -4.40 33.57 15.92
N ALA A 764 -5.48 34.24 16.31
CA ALA A 764 -6.84 33.78 16.22
C ALA A 764 -7.43 34.23 14.87
N ASP A 765 -8.30 35.23 14.87
CA ASP A 765 -9.04 35.73 13.70
C ASP A 765 -8.43 37.01 13.10
N GLU A 766 -7.29 37.51 13.61
CA GLU A 766 -6.76 38.82 13.23
C GLU A 766 -6.33 38.92 11.75
N LEU A 767 -6.07 37.77 11.12
CA LEU A 767 -5.69 37.70 9.70
C LEU A 767 -6.84 37.27 8.78
N ASP A 768 -8.02 36.99 9.34
CA ASP A 768 -9.20 36.56 8.59
C ASP A 768 -9.73 37.68 7.67
N GLY A 769 -10.50 37.28 6.66
CA GLY A 769 -11.10 38.19 5.69
C GLY A 769 -10.48 38.03 4.29
N PRO A 770 -10.48 39.08 3.44
CA PRO A 770 -10.04 38.96 2.05
C PRO A 770 -8.60 38.45 1.93
N ALA A 771 -8.34 37.52 1.02
CA ALA A 771 -6.97 37.06 0.73
C ALA A 771 -6.07 38.23 0.27
N ALA A 772 -6.64 39.17 -0.48
CA ALA A 772 -5.98 40.43 -0.78
C ALA A 772 -5.71 41.23 0.50
N GLY A 773 -4.48 41.73 0.66
CA GLY A 773 -4.03 42.46 1.84
C GLY A 773 -3.68 41.56 3.04
N PHE A 774 -3.64 40.23 2.87
CA PHE A 774 -3.28 39.29 3.94
C PHE A 774 -1.92 39.62 4.58
N GLY A 775 -0.89 39.83 3.74
CA GLY A 775 0.44 40.20 4.23
C GLY A 775 0.47 41.56 4.92
N ALA A 776 -0.34 42.52 4.46
CA ALA A 776 -0.43 43.84 5.07
C ALA A 776 -1.03 43.76 6.47
N ARG A 777 -2.05 42.92 6.68
CA ARG A 777 -2.62 42.61 8.00
C ARG A 777 -1.57 41.95 8.90
N LEU A 778 -0.81 40.98 8.38
CA LEU A 778 0.29 40.33 9.12
C LEU A 778 1.35 41.35 9.55
N ARG A 779 1.82 42.20 8.63
CA ARG A 779 2.81 43.25 8.93
C ARG A 779 2.28 44.24 9.96
N ALA A 780 1.01 44.65 9.86
CA ALA A 780 0.38 45.55 10.84
C ALA A 780 0.30 44.90 12.24
N LEU A 781 -0.10 43.62 12.31
CA LEU A 781 -0.18 42.85 13.54
C LEU A 781 1.19 42.77 14.25
N LEU A 782 2.26 42.45 13.51
CA LEU A 782 3.62 42.37 14.04
C LEU A 782 4.10 43.72 14.59
N ARG A 783 3.85 44.82 13.85
CA ARG A 783 4.22 46.17 14.29
C ARG A 783 3.40 46.65 15.49
N ALA A 784 2.16 46.22 15.62
CA ALA A 784 1.30 46.60 16.74
C ALA A 784 1.70 45.89 18.04
N ARG A 785 2.21 44.66 17.95
CA ARG A 785 2.52 43.82 19.12
C ARG A 785 3.98 43.88 19.60
N SER A 786 4.91 44.45 18.83
CA SER A 786 6.30 44.72 19.27
C SER A 786 6.82 46.04 18.74
N THR A 787 7.37 46.86 19.65
CA THR A 787 8.02 48.13 19.34
C THR A 787 9.27 47.96 18.48
N GLU A 788 10.02 46.88 18.68
CA GLU A 788 11.23 46.54 17.93
C GLU A 788 10.85 46.14 16.50
N LEU A 789 9.84 45.29 16.33
CA LEU A 789 9.31 44.94 15.00
C LEU A 789 8.71 46.16 14.29
N ALA A 790 8.09 47.09 15.04
CA ALA A 790 7.62 48.35 14.49
C ALA A 790 8.75 49.18 13.88
N GLN A 791 9.92 49.19 14.51
CA GLN A 791 11.11 49.89 14.02
C GLN A 791 11.75 49.17 12.83
N VAL A 792 11.92 47.84 12.92
CA VAL A 792 12.57 47.02 11.89
C VAL A 792 11.75 47.01 10.59
N PHE A 793 10.43 46.84 10.69
CA PHE A 793 9.50 46.85 9.55
C PHE A 793 8.97 48.25 9.20
N ALA A 794 9.60 49.33 9.69
CA ALA A 794 9.34 50.68 9.20
C ALA A 794 9.94 50.92 7.80
N ALA A 795 10.90 50.09 7.37
CA ALA A 795 11.49 50.07 6.03
C ALA A 795 11.15 48.75 5.32
N PRO A 796 11.14 48.72 3.98
CA PRO A 796 11.03 47.47 3.22
C PRO A 796 12.27 46.59 3.46
N CYS A 797 12.12 45.29 3.20
CA CYS A 797 13.21 44.33 3.30
C CYS A 797 14.20 44.50 2.14
N LEU A 798 15.49 44.39 2.42
CA LEU A 798 16.53 44.24 1.39
C LEU A 798 16.56 42.82 0.84
N GLU A 799 16.23 41.84 1.70
CA GLU A 799 16.24 40.42 1.37
C GLU A 799 15.18 39.67 2.18
N ILE A 800 14.47 38.76 1.52
CA ILE A 800 13.50 37.83 2.11
C ILE A 800 13.87 36.41 1.67
N ARG A 801 14.02 35.48 2.63
CA ARG A 801 14.19 34.05 2.34
C ARG A 801 13.06 33.28 3.01
N TYR A 802 12.17 32.71 2.19
CA TYR A 802 11.08 31.88 2.66
C TYR A 802 11.38 30.40 2.39
N SER A 803 11.29 29.56 3.41
CA SER A 803 11.47 28.10 3.29
C SER A 803 10.23 27.42 3.84
N ASP A 804 9.55 26.63 3.00
CA ASP A 804 8.36 25.87 3.38
C ASP A 804 8.19 24.68 2.44
N LYS A 805 8.17 23.47 3.04
CA LYS A 805 8.08 22.23 2.27
C LYS A 805 6.67 21.90 1.79
N TYR A 806 5.64 22.64 2.20
CA TYR A 806 4.23 22.34 1.92
C TYR A 806 3.57 23.32 0.94
N LEU A 807 4.36 24.05 0.15
CA LEU A 807 3.84 24.89 -0.94
C LEU A 807 3.40 24.04 -2.14
N PHE A 808 2.28 23.33 -1.99
CA PHE A 808 1.72 22.45 -3.02
C PHE A 808 0.35 22.87 -3.54
N ASN A 809 -0.34 23.79 -2.86
CA ASN A 809 -1.69 24.24 -3.25
C ASN A 809 -1.73 25.73 -3.60
N PRO A 810 -2.68 26.16 -4.46
CA PRO A 810 -2.80 27.55 -4.91
C PRO A 810 -3.04 28.57 -3.79
N LEU A 811 -3.79 28.20 -2.76
CA LEU A 811 -4.06 29.06 -1.61
C LEU A 811 -2.76 29.47 -0.91
N SER A 812 -1.88 28.51 -0.64
CA SER A 812 -0.60 28.75 0.05
C SER A 812 0.30 29.67 -0.76
N ILE A 813 0.33 29.51 -2.09
CA ILE A 813 1.07 30.40 -3.00
C ILE A 813 0.49 31.80 -2.96
N ARG A 814 -0.84 31.95 -3.05
CA ARG A 814 -1.49 33.27 -2.98
C ARG A 814 -1.17 33.99 -1.68
N LEU A 815 -1.27 33.31 -0.55
CA LEU A 815 -0.97 33.91 0.75
C LEU A 815 0.52 34.29 0.87
N LEU A 816 1.43 33.45 0.37
CA LEU A 816 2.85 33.78 0.31
C LEU A 816 3.12 35.03 -0.54
N THR A 817 2.48 35.14 -1.71
CA THR A 817 2.60 36.32 -2.59
C THR A 817 2.16 37.60 -1.87
N GLU A 818 1.08 37.54 -1.09
CA GLU A 818 0.62 38.67 -0.28
C GLU A 818 1.59 39.04 0.84
N VAL A 819 2.18 38.03 1.51
CA VAL A 819 3.23 38.25 2.51
C VAL A 819 4.42 38.94 1.85
N VAL A 820 4.96 38.40 0.75
CA VAL A 820 6.08 39.02 0.04
C VAL A 820 5.74 40.48 -0.30
N ALA A 821 4.59 40.74 -0.92
CA ALA A 821 4.13 42.08 -1.30
C ALA A 821 4.13 43.08 -0.15
N ALA A 822 3.79 42.65 1.07
CA ALA A 822 3.69 43.53 2.22
C ALA A 822 5.05 43.90 2.82
N PHE A 823 6.07 43.06 2.65
CA PHE A 823 7.40 43.23 3.25
C PHE A 823 8.47 43.70 2.24
N SER A 824 8.19 43.67 0.95
CA SER A 824 9.13 44.02 -0.11
C SER A 824 8.86 45.37 -0.78
N ASP A 825 9.86 45.83 -1.52
CA ASP A 825 9.81 46.87 -2.55
C ASP A 825 10.39 46.32 -3.88
N TYR A 826 10.57 47.19 -4.88
CA TYR A 826 11.11 46.81 -6.19
C TYR A 826 12.53 46.22 -6.15
N ASP A 827 13.34 46.62 -5.15
CA ASP A 827 14.75 46.25 -5.07
C ASP A 827 15.04 45.05 -4.17
N THR A 828 14.03 44.60 -3.42
CA THR A 828 14.10 43.46 -2.51
C THR A 828 14.52 42.17 -3.25
N ASN A 829 15.47 41.42 -2.70
CA ASN A 829 15.80 40.09 -3.21
C ASN A 829 14.95 39.03 -2.49
N VAL A 830 14.17 38.25 -3.24
CA VAL A 830 13.30 37.21 -2.68
C VAL A 830 13.79 35.83 -3.09
N LYS A 831 14.02 34.95 -2.11
CA LYS A 831 14.35 33.53 -2.33
C LYS A 831 13.29 32.67 -1.69
N VAL A 832 12.72 31.75 -2.46
CA VAL A 832 11.75 30.77 -1.97
C VAL A 832 12.32 29.37 -2.15
N GLN A 833 12.26 28.55 -1.11
CA GLN A 833 12.69 27.16 -1.13
C GLN A 833 11.52 26.25 -0.75
N THR A 834 11.23 25.27 -1.60
CA THR A 834 10.15 24.28 -1.37
C THR A 834 10.57 22.88 -1.80
N LEU A 835 9.80 21.89 -1.37
CA LEU A 835 10.03 20.49 -1.70
C LEU A 835 9.74 20.23 -3.18
N ALA A 836 10.59 19.41 -3.80
CA ALA A 836 10.42 18.97 -5.19
C ALA A 836 9.12 18.17 -5.34
N ALA A 837 8.90 17.17 -4.47
CA ALA A 837 7.70 16.32 -4.44
C ALA A 837 7.36 15.89 -3.01
N LYS A 838 6.06 15.76 -2.69
CA LYS A 838 5.56 15.41 -1.35
C LYS A 838 6.01 13.99 -0.95
N THR A 839 6.59 13.85 0.25
CA THR A 839 7.00 12.55 0.81
C THR A 839 5.94 12.04 1.78
N GLY A 840 5.27 10.94 1.43
CA GLY A 840 4.25 10.30 2.29
C GLY A 840 2.87 10.99 2.27
N GLY A 841 1.81 10.18 2.25
CA GLY A 841 0.43 10.65 2.11
C GLY A 841 0.10 11.09 0.68
N GLY A 842 -0.94 10.52 0.07
CA GLY A 842 -1.34 10.86 -1.30
C GLY A 842 -1.60 12.37 -1.45
N ALA A 843 -1.09 12.97 -2.53
CA ALA A 843 -1.44 14.34 -2.90
C ALA A 843 -2.96 14.43 -3.10
N ARG A 844 -3.61 15.34 -2.38
CA ARG A 844 -5.05 15.59 -2.53
C ARG A 844 -5.23 16.59 -3.66
N THR A 845 -5.17 16.10 -4.90
CA THR A 845 -5.34 16.93 -6.10
C THR A 845 -6.80 17.25 -6.35
N GLY A 846 -7.08 18.30 -7.13
CA GLY A 846 -8.44 18.70 -7.50
C GLY A 846 -8.52 20.19 -7.85
N PRO A 847 -9.62 20.64 -8.47
CA PRO A 847 -9.72 21.98 -9.04
C PRO A 847 -10.16 23.02 -7.99
N TRP A 848 -9.50 23.03 -6.84
CA TRP A 848 -9.82 23.92 -5.72
C TRP A 848 -8.55 24.59 -5.20
N LEU A 849 -8.68 25.81 -4.66
CA LEU A 849 -7.54 26.56 -4.13
C LEU A 849 -6.79 25.82 -3.00
N HIS A 850 -7.48 24.99 -2.22
CA HIS A 850 -6.89 24.24 -1.10
C HIS A 850 -6.37 22.84 -1.50
N ARG A 851 -6.39 22.48 -2.79
CA ARG A 851 -5.93 21.18 -3.31
C ARG A 851 -4.55 21.30 -3.96
N ASP A 852 -3.79 20.22 -3.89
CA ASP A 852 -2.41 20.19 -4.40
C ASP A 852 -2.40 20.15 -5.94
N TRP A 853 -1.44 20.81 -6.59
CA TRP A 853 -1.18 20.62 -8.02
C TRP A 853 -0.75 19.18 -8.30
N ALA A 854 -1.31 18.59 -9.35
CA ALA A 854 -0.87 17.28 -9.85
C ALA A 854 0.46 17.37 -10.61
N ASP A 855 0.66 18.46 -11.37
CA ASP A 855 1.91 18.76 -12.07
C ASP A 855 2.74 19.79 -11.28
N LEU A 856 3.89 19.31 -10.81
CA LEU A 856 4.82 20.08 -9.97
C LEU A 856 5.65 21.09 -10.79
N VAL A 857 5.73 20.91 -12.11
CA VAL A 857 6.34 21.88 -13.03
C VAL A 857 5.43 23.09 -13.16
N THR A 858 4.14 22.87 -13.48
CA THR A 858 3.11 23.91 -13.52
C THR A 858 3.03 24.67 -12.19
N ARG A 859 3.00 23.96 -11.06
CA ARG A 859 3.04 24.58 -9.71
C ARG A 859 4.16 25.62 -9.59
N THR A 860 5.38 25.25 -9.95
CA THR A 860 6.54 26.12 -9.77
C THR A 860 6.52 27.29 -10.73
N ALA A 861 6.10 27.08 -11.99
CA ALA A 861 5.93 28.18 -12.93
C ALA A 861 4.88 29.20 -12.46
N VAL A 862 3.73 28.73 -11.96
CA VAL A 862 2.68 29.60 -11.37
C VAL A 862 3.21 30.35 -10.15
N MET A 863 3.99 29.68 -9.29
CA MET A 863 4.64 30.30 -8.12
C MET A 863 5.58 31.43 -8.52
N GLU A 864 6.51 31.14 -9.43
CA GLU A 864 7.49 32.10 -9.91
C GLU A 864 6.81 33.30 -10.55
N GLN A 865 5.87 33.07 -11.46
CA GLN A 865 5.16 34.16 -12.15
C GLN A 865 4.32 35.00 -11.18
N SER A 866 3.65 34.38 -10.21
CA SER A 866 2.88 35.12 -9.20
C SER A 866 3.75 36.01 -8.32
N LEU A 867 4.97 35.57 -7.98
CA LEU A 867 5.91 36.35 -7.17
C LEU A 867 6.60 37.46 -7.98
N VAL A 868 6.93 37.20 -9.25
CA VAL A 868 7.57 38.18 -10.15
C VAL A 868 6.68 39.38 -10.43
N GLU A 869 5.36 39.19 -10.44
CA GLU A 869 4.40 40.31 -10.57
C GLU A 869 4.44 41.27 -9.38
N VAL A 870 4.96 40.83 -8.23
CA VAL A 870 5.10 41.66 -7.01
C VAL A 870 6.51 42.23 -6.89
N VAL A 871 7.54 41.42 -7.13
CA VAL A 871 8.96 41.82 -7.03
C VAL A 871 9.76 41.20 -8.18
N PRO A 872 10.55 41.97 -8.94
CA PRO A 872 11.27 41.44 -10.10
C PRO A 872 12.42 40.47 -9.75
N LYS A 873 13.01 40.57 -8.55
CA LYS A 873 14.18 39.78 -8.12
C LYS A 873 13.75 38.56 -7.29
N VAL A 874 13.13 37.57 -7.93
CA VAL A 874 12.66 36.33 -7.28
C VAL A 874 13.47 35.13 -7.77
N GLN A 875 13.85 34.25 -6.83
CA GLN A 875 14.41 32.93 -7.13
C GLN A 875 13.63 31.85 -6.38
N VAL A 876 13.02 30.91 -7.10
CA VAL A 876 12.38 29.73 -6.51
C VAL A 876 13.32 28.53 -6.68
N SER A 877 13.49 27.75 -5.62
CA SER A 877 14.36 26.57 -5.59
C SER A 877 13.59 25.35 -5.11
N GLN A 878 13.67 24.26 -5.88
CA GLN A 878 13.11 22.96 -5.52
C GLN A 878 14.21 22.07 -4.95
N VAL A 879 13.97 21.50 -3.77
CA VAL A 879 14.93 20.60 -3.10
C VAL A 879 14.29 19.23 -2.82
N GLN A 880 15.11 18.18 -2.89
CA GLN A 880 14.68 16.80 -2.59
C GLN A 880 14.39 16.58 -1.10
N SER A 881 15.04 17.37 -0.24
CA SER A 881 14.80 17.45 1.19
C SER A 881 14.88 18.91 1.60
N ALA A 882 13.88 19.37 2.34
CA ALA A 882 13.84 20.68 2.97
C ALA A 882 13.61 20.47 4.48
N PRO A 883 14.19 21.32 5.34
CA PRO A 883 13.83 21.33 6.76
C PRO A 883 12.31 21.48 6.92
N HIS A 884 11.71 20.79 7.90
CA HIS A 884 10.28 20.94 8.22
C HIS A 884 9.89 22.39 8.58
N ARG A 885 10.86 23.18 9.03
CA ARG A 885 10.69 24.57 9.45
C ARG A 885 10.15 25.46 8.34
N ARG A 886 8.94 25.98 8.58
CA ARG A 886 8.28 27.02 7.79
C ARG A 886 8.76 28.37 8.32
N ARG A 887 9.72 29.00 7.63
CA ARG A 887 10.37 30.21 8.14
C ARG A 887 10.54 31.28 7.07
N LEU A 888 10.48 32.53 7.50
CA LEU A 888 10.78 33.73 6.73
C LEU A 888 11.94 34.45 7.40
N GLU A 889 13.12 34.38 6.81
CA GLU A 889 14.27 35.20 7.18
C GLU A 889 14.16 36.54 6.45
N PHE A 890 14.36 37.64 7.15
CA PHE A 890 14.30 38.98 6.58
C PHE A 890 15.51 39.81 7.00
N ARG A 891 15.91 40.72 6.12
CA ARG A 891 16.92 41.74 6.41
C ARG A 891 16.40 43.09 5.95
N THR A 892 16.36 44.07 6.83
CA THR A 892 16.02 45.47 6.52
C THR A 892 17.23 46.36 6.83
N PRO A 893 17.22 47.65 6.43
CA PRO A 893 18.26 48.60 6.84
C PRO A 893 18.33 48.83 8.36
N ARG A 894 17.31 48.38 9.11
CA ARG A 894 17.15 48.65 10.55
C ARG A 894 17.30 47.39 11.43
N GLY A 895 17.55 46.23 10.83
CA GLY A 895 17.75 44.98 11.54
C GLY A 895 17.48 43.76 10.67
N SER A 896 17.81 42.58 11.19
CA SER A 896 17.45 41.30 10.60
C SER A 896 16.77 40.41 11.63
N GLY A 897 16.13 39.36 11.15
CA GLY A 897 15.50 38.38 12.01
C GLY A 897 14.84 37.28 11.22
N THR A 898 14.20 36.38 11.96
CA THR A 898 13.49 35.23 11.42
C THR A 898 12.09 35.14 12.03
N ILE A 899 11.08 34.96 11.18
CA ILE A 899 9.73 34.58 11.57
C ILE A 899 9.59 33.07 11.36
N PHE A 900 9.26 32.35 12.42
CA PHE A 900 8.93 30.94 12.41
C PHE A 900 7.41 30.79 12.45
N PHE A 901 6.84 30.08 11.49
CA PHE A 901 5.42 29.79 11.43
C PHE A 901 5.16 28.38 11.93
N ASP A 902 4.08 28.18 12.70
CA ASP A 902 3.63 26.84 13.07
C ASP A 902 3.23 26.05 11.82
N GLN A 903 2.22 26.52 11.07
CA GLN A 903 1.70 25.85 9.87
C GLN A 903 2.04 26.57 8.55
N GLY A 904 2.91 27.58 8.59
CA GLY A 904 3.23 28.40 7.41
C GLY A 904 1.97 29.05 6.87
N MET A 905 1.76 29.00 5.56
CA MET A 905 0.53 29.48 4.93
C MET A 905 -0.63 28.47 5.00
N GLY A 906 -0.41 27.28 5.57
CA GLY A 906 -1.37 26.19 5.59
C GLY A 906 -2.46 26.26 6.68
N SER A 907 -2.36 27.20 7.63
CA SER A 907 -3.37 27.34 8.70
C SER A 907 -4.71 27.88 8.20
N TRP A 908 -4.67 28.70 7.14
CA TRP A 908 -5.84 29.37 6.60
C TRP A 908 -6.59 28.49 5.61
N ARG A 909 -7.91 28.56 5.69
CA ARG A 909 -8.85 27.80 4.87
C ARG A 909 -9.73 28.73 4.06
N VAL A 910 -10.19 28.21 2.93
CA VAL A 910 -11.15 28.85 2.03
C VAL A 910 -12.26 27.84 1.73
N THR A 911 -13.51 28.31 1.64
CA THR A 911 -14.65 27.48 1.23
C THR A 911 -14.59 27.19 -0.26
N ASP A 912 -14.40 25.92 -0.65
CA ASP A 912 -14.46 25.36 -2.03
C ASP A 912 -14.45 26.39 -3.18
N GLU A 913 -13.39 27.20 -3.25
CA GLU A 913 -13.17 28.15 -4.34
C GLU A 913 -12.48 27.45 -5.50
N HIS A 914 -13.13 27.48 -6.66
CA HIS A 914 -12.70 26.76 -7.84
C HIS A 914 -11.42 27.36 -8.43
N HIS A 915 -10.45 26.50 -8.72
CA HIS A 915 -9.21 26.88 -9.38
C HIS A 915 -8.78 25.77 -10.34
N ASP A 916 -8.79 26.06 -11.63
CA ASP A 916 -8.44 25.09 -12.66
C ASP A 916 -6.92 24.97 -12.83
N HIS A 917 -6.37 23.85 -12.33
CA HIS A 917 -4.94 23.55 -12.38
C HIS A 917 -4.44 23.17 -13.78
N ALA A 918 -5.35 22.90 -14.73
CA ALA A 918 -5.04 22.53 -16.11
C ALA A 918 -5.04 23.74 -17.08
N SER A 919 -5.59 24.88 -16.65
CA SER A 919 -5.54 26.12 -17.42
C SER A 919 -4.10 26.61 -17.65
N SER A 920 -3.88 27.52 -18.60
CA SER A 920 -2.55 28.04 -18.87
C SER A 920 -1.97 28.74 -17.63
N ILE A 921 -0.63 28.78 -17.50
CA ILE A 921 0.03 29.39 -16.33
C ILE A 921 -0.47 30.83 -16.11
N SER A 922 -0.61 31.62 -17.17
CA SER A 922 -1.14 32.99 -17.11
C SER A 922 -2.59 33.06 -16.62
N GLU A 923 -3.45 32.11 -17.00
CA GLU A 923 -4.83 32.03 -16.53
C GLU A 923 -4.89 31.63 -15.06
N GLN A 924 -4.03 30.71 -14.61
CA GLN A 924 -3.92 30.33 -13.19
C GLN A 924 -3.46 31.53 -12.35
N VAL A 925 -2.42 32.23 -12.76
CA VAL A 925 -1.94 33.45 -12.09
C VAL A 925 -3.04 34.51 -12.02
N THR A 926 -3.82 34.67 -13.09
CA THR A 926 -4.98 35.59 -13.12
C THR A 926 -6.10 35.12 -12.18
N SER A 927 -6.37 33.82 -12.14
CA SER A 927 -7.38 33.22 -11.26
C SER A 927 -7.03 33.40 -9.78
N LEU A 928 -5.75 33.29 -9.41
CA LEU A 928 -5.26 33.57 -8.06
C LEU A 928 -5.49 35.01 -7.60
N LYS A 929 -5.80 35.95 -8.50
CA LYS A 929 -6.13 37.35 -8.19
C LYS A 929 -7.60 37.59 -7.94
N ARG A 930 -8.46 36.61 -8.20
CA ARG A 930 -9.89 36.76 -7.92
C ARG A 930 -10.12 36.95 -6.42
N PRO A 931 -11.10 37.79 -6.03
CA PRO A 931 -11.38 38.03 -4.63
C PRO A 931 -11.99 36.80 -3.98
N PHE A 932 -11.39 36.34 -2.89
CA PHE A 932 -11.94 35.33 -1.98
C PHE A 932 -11.49 35.64 -0.54
N SER A 933 -12.15 35.03 0.44
CA SER A 933 -11.84 35.23 1.86
C SER A 933 -11.19 33.99 2.46
N VAL A 934 -10.32 34.21 3.44
CA VAL A 934 -9.65 33.17 4.21
C VAL A 934 -10.03 33.27 5.67
N LEU A 935 -10.14 32.11 6.32
CA LEU A 935 -10.43 31.97 7.74
C LEU A 935 -9.38 31.07 8.38
N ASN A 936 -8.90 31.44 9.55
CA ASN A 936 -7.98 30.61 10.31
C ASN A 936 -8.69 29.33 10.81
N GLY A 937 -7.93 28.25 11.03
CA GLY A 937 -8.46 27.01 11.57
C GLY A 937 -9.04 27.17 12.99
N LEU A 938 -9.99 26.31 13.36
CA LEU A 938 -10.64 26.32 14.70
C LEU A 938 -9.65 26.17 15.87
N ASP A 939 -8.48 25.60 15.61
CA ASP A 939 -7.44 25.36 16.62
C ASP A 939 -6.48 26.56 16.80
N GLY A 940 -6.67 27.64 16.03
CA GLY A 940 -5.78 28.81 16.00
C GLY A 940 -4.41 28.50 15.36
N THR A 941 -3.56 29.52 15.23
CA THR A 941 -2.14 29.34 14.85
C THR A 941 -1.27 30.30 15.62
N PHE A 942 0.04 30.16 15.50
CA PHE A 942 0.97 31.10 16.09
C PHE A 942 2.22 31.21 15.23
N LEU A 943 2.96 32.29 15.46
CA LEU A 943 4.29 32.49 14.92
C LEU A 943 5.23 32.94 16.03
N ALA A 944 6.51 32.62 15.91
CA ALA A 944 7.54 33.22 16.73
C ALA A 944 8.42 34.12 15.87
N VAL A 945 8.81 35.28 16.40
CA VAL A 945 9.77 36.16 15.76
C VAL A 945 11.00 36.24 16.62
N ARG A 946 12.16 36.03 16.00
CA ARG A 946 13.47 36.21 16.60
C ARG A 946 14.20 37.31 15.86
N LEU A 947 14.61 38.35 16.58
CA LEU A 947 15.49 39.40 16.05
C LEU A 947 16.94 39.02 16.33
N ASP A 948 17.83 39.36 15.38
CA ASP A 948 19.27 39.08 15.48
C ASP A 948 20.04 40.14 16.28
#